data_AF-A0A969AEI1-F1
#
_entry.id   AF-A0A969AEI1-F1
#
_cell.length_a   1.000
_cell.length_b   1.000
_cell.length_c   1.000
_cell.angle_alpha   90.00
_cell.angle_beta   90.00
_cell.angle_gamma   90.00
#
_symmetry.space_group_name_H-M   'P 1'
#
loop_
_entity.id
_entity.type
_entity.pdbx_description
1 polymer ?
#
loop_
_entity_poly.entity_id
_entity_poly.type
_entity_poly.pdbx_seq_one_letter_code
_entity_poly.pdbx_strand_id
1 'polypeptide(L)'
;MNRKRTVSGILLASSILALTNIFPFTANIKFNSSAIAQTTETDNQLFYIYKGQRIPLTQQKDAVAVEFKTLPKTRSRSVNPLYLQLEKDLQTGTRTRGGGNNSQLQVQPLGENYAVVTLPPNSSTDIQKKIENQSYVKTSLPVLSRADSQDTIVLPNEIVVNFKPDISDSEKESILKQNNLKVVRPLRFFPNLYIVKSTTVSGTAVLNVANQLNQVKGVNSAAPNFLQSISNIDINKQDKNLGLNTQLFDKQPKVANRGNTTTDYLGLQWHLNSVPLKECLQQQIDSFDSLQNCLQQQTAKNKQSKSTLPRTDLRVTEAWKNSNSGKGVVVAVIDSLIQWNHPDLQNSLYKVSSADKCPGEEYGWDFSEPSNSNNPCEIGDNDTRMSPLELNILRRKLHDSFKLSDSELIKQYVTPRMKRRINPEVSEKRLADQLRRMIRSDVGGEFHGTLVSGVVAAKPENQQGMWGVAPNAKILPVRVFGLNGSISNSSVIEAVGYAANRGADVINLSLGGKLPTDVEQSAFSQILQQNPKLVIVASSGNDNYGSVAYPSGYDGVLSVGASNLFGDRAFYSSYGKGLDVVAPGGDLSTTAGWLGGIPTTGGTWMDTFWQGLAFPNSRWATIVDYKGKYWWMQGTSFSSPAVAGVVALMKGEDKTGKLSRVELIDILKSTASYEDLNVTEEEQKLYRTLVSEGAIPNSVTDKQLFFGSGLINADAAVRAVKK
;
A
#
# COMPACT_ATOMS: atom_id res chain seq x y z
N MET A 1 -10.66 49.61 -45.69
CA MET A 1 -9.52 50.38 -46.23
C MET A 1 -8.38 50.37 -45.22
N ASN A 2 -7.15 50.15 -45.71
CA ASN A 2 -5.85 50.74 -45.32
C ASN A 2 -5.63 51.34 -43.92
N ARG A 3 -4.43 51.32 -43.31
CA ARG A 3 -3.15 50.57 -43.41
C ARG A 3 -2.14 51.40 -42.58
N LYS A 4 -1.43 50.76 -41.64
CA LYS A 4 -0.02 50.98 -41.22
C LYS A 4 0.65 52.37 -41.46
N ARG A 5 1.37 52.89 -40.45
CA ARG A 5 2.85 52.72 -40.38
C ARG A 5 3.53 53.19 -39.09
N THR A 6 4.59 52.45 -38.77
CA THR A 6 5.72 52.66 -37.84
C THR A 6 6.70 53.75 -38.27
N VAL A 7 7.56 54.26 -37.36
CA VAL A 7 9.05 54.15 -37.39
C VAL A 7 9.64 54.45 -35.98
N SER A 8 10.80 53.83 -35.67
CA SER A 8 11.52 53.81 -34.38
C SER A 8 12.57 54.94 -34.20
N GLY A 9 13.17 55.14 -33.00
CA GLY A 9 14.14 56.24 -32.83
C GLY A 9 15.11 56.40 -31.62
N ILE A 10 15.29 55.43 -30.69
CA ILE A 10 16.59 55.13 -30.02
C ILE A 10 17.27 56.10 -28.98
N LEU A 11 17.88 55.49 -27.93
CA LEU A 11 18.98 55.88 -27.00
C LEU A 11 18.77 56.54 -25.59
N LEU A 12 18.73 55.64 -24.57
CA LEU A 12 19.61 55.49 -23.37
C LEU A 12 19.38 56.20 -22.00
N ALA A 13 19.21 55.34 -20.97
CA ALA A 13 19.63 55.40 -19.54
C ALA A 13 19.23 56.62 -18.65
N SER A 14 18.81 56.50 -17.38
CA SER A 14 18.75 55.40 -16.38
C SER A 14 17.69 55.77 -15.29
N SER A 15 17.27 54.99 -14.27
CA SER A 15 17.51 53.60 -13.83
C SER A 15 16.49 53.18 -12.73
N ILE A 16 16.26 51.86 -12.56
CA ILE A 16 16.04 51.12 -11.27
C ILE A 16 14.84 51.54 -10.36
N LEU A 17 13.89 50.66 -9.98
CA LEU A 17 13.60 49.26 -10.38
C LEU A 17 12.16 48.86 -9.98
N ALA A 18 11.42 48.25 -10.91
CA ALA A 18 10.20 47.47 -10.68
C ALA A 18 10.06 46.44 -11.83
N LEU A 19 9.16 45.45 -11.71
CA LEU A 19 8.97 44.31 -12.65
C LEU A 19 10.09 43.23 -12.54
N THR A 20 9.94 41.94 -12.85
CA THR A 20 8.80 41.09 -13.28
C THR A 20 9.15 39.60 -13.07
N ASN A 21 8.20 38.69 -13.36
CA ASN A 21 8.50 37.30 -13.75
C ASN A 21 9.75 37.18 -14.64
N ILE A 22 10.62 36.21 -14.35
CA ILE A 22 11.34 35.30 -15.28
C ILE A 22 12.29 34.44 -14.43
N PHE A 23 12.06 33.13 -14.40
CA PHE A 23 13.08 32.13 -14.05
C PHE A 23 12.96 30.95 -15.00
N PRO A 24 13.79 30.88 -16.05
CA PRO A 24 13.95 29.67 -16.84
C PRO A 24 14.95 28.80 -16.08
N PHE A 25 14.48 27.90 -15.22
CA PHE A 25 15.34 26.88 -14.62
C PHE A 25 15.67 25.77 -15.63
N THR A 26 16.36 26.13 -16.72
CA THR A 26 17.23 25.21 -17.45
C THR A 26 18.51 25.02 -16.65
N ALA A 27 18.39 24.52 -15.42
CA ALA A 27 19.53 23.96 -14.75
C ALA A 27 19.82 22.61 -15.40
N ASN A 28 20.96 22.53 -16.10
CA ASN A 28 21.60 21.25 -16.44
C ASN A 28 22.10 20.60 -15.14
N ILE A 29 21.16 20.17 -14.29
CA ILE A 29 21.44 19.32 -13.14
C ILE A 29 21.81 17.97 -13.73
N LYS A 30 23.11 17.70 -13.82
CA LYS A 30 23.58 16.33 -13.86
C LYS A 30 22.99 15.65 -12.63
N PHE A 31 22.08 14.70 -12.85
CA PHE A 31 21.67 13.76 -11.82
C PHE A 31 22.94 13.05 -11.33
N ASN A 32 23.42 13.37 -10.13
CA ASN A 32 24.34 12.50 -9.41
C ASN A 32 23.53 11.31 -8.87
N SER A 33 23.13 10.44 -9.80
CA SER A 33 22.61 9.11 -9.55
C SER A 33 23.79 8.18 -9.25
N SER A 34 24.05 7.93 -7.97
CA SER A 34 25.06 6.97 -7.49
C SER A 34 24.35 5.97 -6.57
N ALA A 35 24.01 4.75 -6.98
CA ALA A 35 24.28 4.10 -8.26
C ALA A 35 23.05 3.35 -8.82
N ILE A 36 22.49 3.87 -9.89
CA ILE A 36 22.04 3.02 -10.99
C ILE A 36 23.26 2.94 -11.92
N ALA A 37 23.77 1.74 -12.17
CA ALA A 37 24.91 1.59 -13.08
C ALA A 37 24.55 2.18 -14.44
N GLN A 38 25.28 3.21 -14.87
CA GLN A 38 25.26 3.67 -16.26
C GLN A 38 25.96 2.61 -17.11
N THR A 39 25.25 1.53 -17.42
CA THR A 39 25.72 0.52 -18.34
C THR A 39 25.72 1.10 -19.75
N THR A 40 26.91 1.11 -20.35
CA THR A 40 27.12 1.40 -21.77
C THR A 40 26.17 0.58 -22.65
N GLU A 41 25.82 1.14 -23.80
CA GLU A 41 24.84 0.55 -24.72
C GLU A 41 25.13 -0.92 -25.00
N THR A 42 24.23 -1.78 -24.52
CA THR A 42 24.08 -3.15 -24.98
C THR A 42 22.62 -3.34 -25.35
N ASP A 43 22.37 -3.74 -26.61
CA ASP A 43 21.07 -3.72 -27.28
C ASP A 43 20.04 -4.74 -26.73
N ASN A 44 20.32 -5.33 -25.56
CA ASN A 44 19.63 -6.48 -24.96
C ASN A 44 19.06 -6.20 -23.55
N GLN A 45 19.23 -5.00 -22.99
CA GLN A 45 18.69 -4.68 -21.67
C GLN A 45 17.19 -4.34 -21.76
N LEU A 46 16.34 -5.04 -21.02
CA LEU A 46 14.91 -4.72 -20.93
C LEU A 46 14.73 -3.42 -20.12
N PHE A 47 13.92 -2.49 -20.60
CA PHE A 47 13.58 -1.26 -19.87
C PHE A 47 12.19 -0.73 -20.25
N TYR A 48 11.63 0.12 -19.39
CA TYR A 48 10.54 1.01 -19.75
C TYR A 48 10.96 2.48 -19.49
N ILE A 49 10.23 3.44 -20.04
CA ILE A 49 10.50 4.88 -19.84
C ILE A 49 9.62 5.46 -18.73
N TYR A 50 10.22 6.24 -17.83
CA TYR A 50 9.52 7.09 -16.86
C TYR A 50 10.26 8.42 -16.68
N LYS A 51 9.55 9.56 -16.75
CA LYS A 51 10.12 10.92 -16.72
C LYS A 51 11.35 11.08 -17.65
N GLY A 52 11.29 10.44 -18.83
CA GLY A 52 12.36 10.43 -19.83
C GLY A 52 13.57 9.52 -19.53
N GLN A 53 13.61 8.85 -18.37
CA GLN A 53 14.68 7.95 -17.97
C GLN A 53 14.36 6.49 -18.33
N ARG A 54 15.40 5.72 -18.69
CA ARG A 54 15.29 4.25 -18.87
C ARG A 54 15.31 3.58 -17.50
N ILE A 55 14.23 2.92 -17.11
CA ILE A 55 14.15 2.12 -15.89
C ILE A 55 14.43 0.65 -16.23
N PRO A 56 15.55 0.06 -15.79
CA PRO A 56 15.96 -1.28 -16.19
C PRO A 56 15.13 -2.37 -15.50
N LEU A 57 14.84 -3.43 -16.25
CA LEU A 57 14.15 -4.63 -15.82
C LEU A 57 14.97 -5.87 -16.17
N THR A 58 14.80 -6.95 -15.42
CA THR A 58 15.45 -8.24 -15.68
C THR A 58 14.37 -9.32 -15.79
N GLN A 59 14.41 -10.15 -16.83
CA GLN A 59 13.49 -11.28 -16.95
C GLN A 59 13.95 -12.44 -16.05
N GLN A 60 13.05 -12.91 -15.19
CA GLN A 60 13.26 -14.10 -14.36
C GLN A 60 13.18 -15.34 -15.26
N LYS A 61 14.24 -16.15 -15.28
CA LYS A 61 14.30 -17.39 -16.09
C LYS A 61 13.79 -18.63 -15.34
N ASP A 62 13.66 -18.51 -14.02
CA ASP A 62 13.15 -19.52 -13.09
C ASP A 62 11.69 -19.26 -12.66
N ALA A 63 10.98 -18.36 -13.34
CA ALA A 63 9.57 -18.09 -13.10
C ALA A 63 8.80 -17.82 -14.41
N VAL A 64 7.56 -18.29 -14.48
CA VAL A 64 6.59 -17.94 -15.53
C VAL A 64 5.25 -17.62 -14.89
N ALA A 65 4.58 -16.58 -15.37
CA ALA A 65 3.23 -16.25 -14.94
C ALA A 65 2.22 -16.92 -15.86
N VAL A 66 1.05 -17.22 -15.31
CA VAL A 66 -0.04 -17.92 -15.99
C VAL A 66 -1.29 -17.10 -15.82
N GLU A 67 -1.90 -16.73 -16.94
CA GLU A 67 -3.22 -16.12 -16.95
C GLU A 67 -4.27 -17.22 -17.14
N PHE A 68 -5.28 -17.25 -16.28
CA PHE A 68 -6.40 -18.19 -16.40
C PHE A 68 -7.52 -17.64 -17.30
N LYS A 69 -8.34 -18.55 -17.84
CA LYS A 69 -9.59 -18.17 -18.49
C LYS A 69 -10.60 -17.79 -17.40
N THR A 70 -11.16 -16.59 -17.49
CA THR A 70 -12.14 -16.05 -16.55
C THR A 70 -13.32 -17.00 -16.42
N LEU A 71 -13.63 -17.41 -15.19
CA LEU A 71 -14.81 -18.21 -14.89
C LEU A 71 -16.06 -17.33 -14.92
N PRO A 72 -17.26 -17.84 -15.28
CA PRO A 72 -18.49 -17.07 -15.18
C PRO A 72 -18.72 -16.54 -13.75
N LYS A 73 -19.17 -15.28 -13.59
CA LYS A 73 -19.38 -14.59 -12.30
C LYS A 73 -20.51 -15.17 -11.40
N THR A 74 -20.75 -16.48 -11.43
CA THR A 74 -21.67 -17.14 -10.50
C THR A 74 -20.95 -17.40 -9.16
N ARG A 75 -20.97 -16.40 -8.26
CA ARG A 75 -20.47 -16.43 -6.86
C ARG A 75 -21.10 -17.51 -5.95
N SER A 76 -21.70 -18.58 -6.51
CA SER A 76 -22.65 -19.49 -5.85
C SER A 76 -22.26 -20.98 -5.90
N ARG A 77 -21.07 -21.37 -6.37
CA ARG A 77 -20.61 -22.77 -6.30
C ARG A 77 -19.17 -22.88 -5.83
N SER A 78 -18.91 -23.97 -5.11
CA SER A 78 -17.58 -24.41 -4.66
C SER A 78 -16.71 -24.82 -5.85
N VAL A 79 -16.13 -23.82 -6.53
CA VAL A 79 -15.11 -24.05 -7.57
C VAL A 79 -13.74 -24.10 -6.88
N ASN A 80 -12.94 -25.12 -7.19
CA ASN A 80 -11.56 -25.18 -6.73
C ASN A 80 -10.76 -24.06 -7.42
N PRO A 81 -9.92 -23.29 -6.71
CA PRO A 81 -9.06 -22.27 -7.32
C PRO A 81 -8.21 -22.85 -8.46
N LEU A 82 -8.24 -22.21 -9.64
CA LEU A 82 -7.56 -22.71 -10.84
C LEU A 82 -6.04 -22.86 -10.66
N TYR A 83 -5.42 -22.06 -9.79
CA TYR A 83 -4.00 -22.22 -9.45
C TYR A 83 -3.71 -23.52 -8.69
N LEU A 84 -4.64 -24.02 -7.85
CA LEU A 84 -4.49 -25.32 -7.17
C LEU A 84 -4.78 -26.49 -8.11
N GLN A 85 -5.66 -26.29 -9.09
CA GLN A 85 -5.82 -27.24 -10.17
C GLN A 85 -4.54 -27.33 -11.00
N LEU A 86 -3.93 -26.19 -11.38
CA LEU A 86 -2.65 -26.15 -12.07
C LEU A 86 -1.53 -26.81 -11.27
N GLU A 87 -1.44 -26.52 -9.97
CA GLU A 87 -0.47 -27.16 -9.06
C GLU A 87 -0.59 -28.69 -9.09
N LYS A 88 -1.82 -29.21 -8.98
CA LYS A 88 -2.09 -30.65 -9.04
C LYS A 88 -1.78 -31.24 -10.42
N ASP A 89 -2.22 -30.61 -11.49
CA ASP A 89 -2.06 -31.12 -12.86
C ASP A 89 -0.57 -31.17 -13.25
N LEU A 90 0.23 -30.18 -12.83
CA LEU A 90 1.69 -30.18 -12.99
C LEU A 90 2.39 -31.27 -12.16
N GLN A 91 1.88 -31.60 -10.96
CA GLN A 91 2.42 -32.66 -10.10
C GLN A 91 2.07 -34.08 -10.58
N THR A 92 0.91 -34.29 -11.22
CA THR A 92 0.49 -35.64 -11.66
C THR A 92 1.31 -36.23 -12.82
N GLY A 93 2.13 -35.40 -13.49
CA GLY A 93 2.97 -35.80 -14.63
C GLY A 93 4.46 -36.02 -14.33
N THR A 94 4.91 -35.94 -13.07
CA THR A 94 6.34 -36.08 -12.68
C THR A 94 6.60 -37.39 -11.93
N ARG A 95 6.59 -38.52 -12.65
CA ARG A 95 7.15 -39.80 -12.18
C ARG A 95 8.51 -40.06 -12.82
N THR A 96 9.59 -39.58 -12.19
CA THR A 96 10.95 -40.00 -12.52
C THR A 96 11.19 -41.43 -12.02
N ARG A 97 11.66 -42.32 -12.91
CA ARG A 97 12.23 -43.62 -12.51
C ARG A 97 13.60 -43.38 -11.88
N GLY A 98 13.64 -43.24 -10.55
CA GLY A 98 14.86 -43.03 -9.77
C GLY A 98 14.58 -42.12 -8.58
N GLY A 99 14.94 -42.57 -7.37
CA GLY A 99 14.62 -41.93 -6.09
C GLY A 99 15.42 -40.66 -5.79
N GLY A 100 15.43 -39.69 -6.70
CA GLY A 100 15.95 -38.34 -6.48
C GLY A 100 14.89 -37.40 -5.94
N ASN A 101 15.30 -36.42 -5.12
CA ASN A 101 14.41 -35.45 -4.47
C ASN A 101 13.41 -34.80 -5.44
N ASN A 102 12.13 -35.13 -5.27
CA ASN A 102 11.04 -34.62 -6.08
C ASN A 102 10.90 -33.10 -5.85
N SER A 103 11.38 -32.30 -6.81
CA SER A 103 11.32 -30.83 -6.74
C SER A 103 9.90 -30.39 -7.11
N GLN A 104 9.02 -30.42 -6.12
CA GLN A 104 7.62 -30.07 -6.25
C GLN A 104 7.48 -28.68 -6.89
N LEU A 105 6.85 -28.65 -8.08
CA LEU A 105 6.53 -27.41 -8.77
C LEU A 105 5.58 -26.59 -7.92
N GLN A 106 5.91 -25.32 -7.73
CA GLN A 106 5.18 -24.42 -6.85
C GLN A 106 4.41 -23.39 -7.67
N VAL A 107 3.11 -23.30 -7.39
CA VAL A 107 2.19 -22.39 -8.04
C VAL A 107 1.62 -21.44 -6.98
N GLN A 108 2.02 -20.18 -7.03
CA GLN A 108 1.54 -19.15 -6.11
C GLN A 108 0.47 -18.31 -6.81
N PRO A 109 -0.71 -18.07 -6.22
CA PRO A 109 -1.71 -17.19 -6.82
C PRO A 109 -1.22 -15.74 -6.84
N LEU A 110 -1.74 -14.95 -7.76
CA LEU A 110 -1.46 -13.53 -7.90
C LEU A 110 -2.80 -12.82 -8.17
N GLY A 111 -3.64 -12.71 -7.14
CA GLY A 111 -5.09 -12.51 -7.29
C GLY A 111 -5.82 -13.78 -7.74
N GLU A 112 -7.09 -13.66 -8.14
CA GLU A 112 -7.89 -14.82 -8.57
C GLU A 112 -7.54 -15.30 -10.01
N ASN A 113 -7.18 -14.37 -10.91
CA ASN A 113 -7.03 -14.64 -12.35
C ASN A 113 -5.60 -15.00 -12.82
N TYR A 114 -4.59 -14.89 -11.96
CA TYR A 114 -3.19 -15.15 -12.31
C TYR A 114 -2.51 -16.05 -11.27
N ALA A 115 -1.46 -16.74 -11.70
CA ALA A 115 -0.53 -17.42 -10.81
C ALA A 115 0.92 -17.32 -11.33
N VAL A 116 1.89 -17.47 -10.45
CA VAL A 116 3.31 -17.58 -10.79
C VAL A 116 3.79 -19.00 -10.48
N VAL A 117 4.37 -19.64 -11.50
CA VAL A 117 4.95 -20.97 -11.40
C VAL A 117 6.46 -20.83 -11.29
N THR A 118 7.05 -21.36 -10.21
CA THR A 118 8.50 -21.46 -10.07
C THR A 118 9.00 -22.66 -10.88
N LEU A 119 9.95 -22.42 -11.79
CA LEU A 119 10.49 -23.41 -12.72
C LEU A 119 11.80 -24.01 -12.19
N PRO A 120 12.03 -25.34 -12.31
CA PRO A 120 13.31 -25.96 -12.01
C PRO A 120 14.38 -25.55 -13.03
N PRO A 121 15.67 -25.55 -12.63
CA PRO A 121 16.77 -25.39 -13.57
C PRO A 121 16.66 -26.35 -14.77
N ASN A 122 16.99 -25.86 -15.96
CA ASN A 122 17.05 -26.62 -17.22
C ASN A 122 15.74 -27.32 -17.65
N SER A 123 14.60 -27.04 -17.01
CA SER A 123 13.32 -27.75 -17.24
C SER A 123 12.20 -26.87 -17.80
N SER A 124 12.48 -25.61 -18.13
CA SER A 124 11.47 -24.57 -18.41
C SER A 124 10.54 -24.89 -19.58
N THR A 125 11.09 -25.29 -20.73
CA THR A 125 10.34 -25.41 -22.00
C THR A 125 9.23 -26.47 -21.95
N ASP A 126 9.49 -27.64 -21.36
CA ASP A 126 8.50 -28.72 -21.29
C ASP A 126 7.42 -28.45 -20.24
N ILE A 127 7.78 -27.78 -19.14
CA ILE A 127 6.80 -27.34 -18.14
C ILE A 127 5.91 -26.24 -18.71
N GLN A 128 6.47 -25.28 -19.44
CA GLN A 128 5.70 -24.21 -20.08
C GLN A 128 4.69 -24.78 -21.09
N LYS A 129 5.09 -25.75 -21.93
CA LYS A 129 4.16 -26.48 -22.80
C LYS A 129 3.07 -27.22 -22.01
N LYS A 130 3.41 -27.86 -20.88
CA LYS A 130 2.42 -28.52 -20.00
C LYS A 130 1.42 -27.54 -19.39
N ILE A 131 1.84 -26.32 -19.07
CA ILE A 131 0.97 -25.22 -18.60
C ILE A 131 0.04 -24.77 -19.74
N GLU A 132 0.59 -24.50 -20.92
CA GLU A 132 -0.16 -23.97 -22.07
C GLU A 132 -1.18 -24.98 -22.65
N ASN A 133 -0.93 -26.28 -22.49
CA ASN A 133 -1.86 -27.34 -22.86
C ASN A 133 -3.07 -27.47 -21.91
N GLN A 134 -3.10 -26.78 -20.77
CA GLN A 134 -4.24 -26.84 -19.85
C GLN A 134 -5.45 -26.07 -20.41
N SER A 135 -6.60 -26.73 -20.50
CA SER A 135 -7.80 -26.15 -21.13
C SER A 135 -8.33 -24.88 -20.46
N TYR A 136 -8.01 -24.67 -19.17
CA TYR A 136 -8.38 -23.51 -18.37
C TYR A 136 -7.30 -22.40 -18.34
N VAL A 137 -6.12 -22.63 -18.90
CA VAL A 137 -5.09 -21.59 -19.08
C VAL A 137 -5.41 -20.77 -20.33
N LYS A 138 -5.25 -19.45 -20.23
CA LYS A 138 -5.44 -18.49 -21.34
C LYS A 138 -4.11 -18.22 -22.04
N THR A 139 -3.04 -17.96 -21.30
CA THR A 139 -1.68 -17.78 -21.84
C THR A 139 -0.61 -17.84 -20.74
N SER A 140 0.65 -17.99 -21.13
CA SER A 140 1.82 -17.78 -20.26
C SER A 140 2.38 -16.37 -20.47
N LEU A 141 2.91 -15.76 -19.41
CA LEU A 141 3.39 -14.37 -19.39
C LEU A 141 4.80 -14.27 -18.78
N PRO A 142 5.66 -13.35 -19.27
CA PRO A 142 6.97 -13.11 -18.66
C PRO A 142 6.84 -12.59 -17.22
N VAL A 143 7.72 -13.08 -16.35
CA VAL A 143 7.97 -12.50 -15.03
C VAL A 143 9.28 -11.72 -15.08
N LEU A 144 9.24 -10.48 -14.62
CA LEU A 144 10.35 -9.54 -14.54
C LEU A 144 10.64 -9.19 -13.07
N SER A 145 11.80 -8.60 -12.80
CA SER A 145 12.17 -7.93 -11.55
C SER A 145 12.88 -6.60 -11.85
N ARG A 146 13.01 -5.72 -10.85
CA ARG A 146 14.03 -4.64 -10.90
C ARG A 146 15.43 -5.28 -10.75
N ALA A 147 16.48 -4.58 -11.18
CA ALA A 147 17.86 -5.10 -11.17
C ALA A 147 18.42 -5.35 -9.75
N ASP A 148 17.93 -4.59 -8.77
CA ASP A 148 18.31 -4.57 -7.34
C ASP A 148 17.33 -5.36 -6.45
N SER A 149 16.20 -5.80 -7.00
CA SER A 149 15.10 -6.42 -6.27
C SER A 149 14.88 -7.88 -6.71
N GLN A 150 13.92 -8.52 -6.05
CA GLN A 150 13.45 -9.85 -6.43
C GLN A 150 11.93 -9.88 -6.59
N ASP A 151 11.37 -8.71 -6.91
CA ASP A 151 9.94 -8.48 -7.02
C ASP A 151 9.35 -9.25 -8.19
N THR A 152 8.08 -9.63 -8.06
CA THR A 152 7.32 -10.26 -9.14
C THR A 152 6.58 -9.18 -9.93
N ILE A 153 7.14 -8.81 -11.09
CA ILE A 153 6.50 -7.93 -12.06
C ILE A 153 6.09 -8.79 -13.25
N VAL A 154 4.82 -9.17 -13.32
CA VAL A 154 4.27 -9.81 -14.51
C VAL A 154 4.07 -8.74 -15.59
N LEU A 155 4.40 -9.09 -16.84
CA LEU A 155 4.16 -8.26 -18.01
C LEU A 155 2.98 -8.82 -18.83
N PRO A 156 1.75 -8.35 -18.60
CA PRO A 156 0.65 -8.57 -19.54
C PRO A 156 0.97 -8.02 -20.92
N ASN A 157 0.33 -8.58 -21.95
CA ASN A 157 0.41 -8.08 -23.33
C ASN A 157 -0.46 -6.82 -23.54
N GLU A 158 -0.45 -5.93 -22.56
CA GLU A 158 -1.32 -4.76 -22.45
C GLU A 158 -0.51 -3.50 -22.14
N ILE A 159 -0.90 -2.39 -22.75
CA ILE A 159 -0.29 -1.08 -22.59
C ILE A 159 -1.42 -0.13 -22.18
N VAL A 160 -1.20 0.69 -21.15
CA VAL A 160 -2.07 1.83 -20.86
C VAL A 160 -1.54 3.02 -21.65
N VAL A 161 -2.38 3.58 -22.52
CA VAL A 161 -2.05 4.74 -23.37
C VAL A 161 -2.92 5.90 -22.94
N ASN A 162 -2.27 7.02 -22.62
CA ASN A 162 -2.90 8.32 -22.40
C ASN A 162 -2.71 9.17 -23.67
N PHE A 163 -3.80 9.44 -24.37
CA PHE A 163 -3.82 10.33 -25.53
C PHE A 163 -3.87 11.80 -25.10
N LYS A 164 -3.47 12.73 -25.98
CA LYS A 164 -3.59 14.16 -25.71
C LYS A 164 -5.07 14.60 -25.64
N PRO A 165 -5.46 15.58 -24.81
CA PRO A 165 -6.88 15.93 -24.65
C PRO A 165 -7.58 16.51 -25.88
N ASP A 166 -6.83 17.01 -26.85
CA ASP A 166 -7.27 17.72 -28.05
C ASP A 166 -7.39 16.82 -29.30
N ILE A 167 -7.04 15.55 -29.20
CA ILE A 167 -7.01 14.61 -30.34
C ILE A 167 -8.39 14.02 -30.67
N SER A 168 -8.74 14.00 -31.95
CA SER A 168 -9.99 13.40 -32.42
C SER A 168 -9.97 11.87 -32.36
N ASP A 169 -11.13 11.23 -32.26
CA ASP A 169 -11.20 9.76 -32.23
C ASP A 169 -10.69 9.12 -33.53
N SER A 170 -10.86 9.79 -34.68
CA SER A 170 -10.28 9.36 -35.95
C SER A 170 -8.74 9.41 -35.95
N GLU A 171 -8.12 10.34 -35.22
CA GLU A 171 -6.66 10.38 -35.05
C GLU A 171 -6.20 9.31 -34.05
N LYS A 172 -6.95 9.06 -32.97
CA LYS A 172 -6.68 7.93 -32.04
C LYS A 172 -6.69 6.59 -32.78
N GLU A 173 -7.74 6.32 -33.56
CA GLU A 173 -7.85 5.13 -34.41
C GLU A 173 -6.69 5.03 -35.41
N SER A 174 -6.31 6.15 -36.01
CA SER A 174 -5.18 6.21 -36.96
C SER A 174 -3.85 5.86 -36.29
N ILE A 175 -3.58 6.42 -35.11
CA ILE A 175 -2.40 6.09 -34.30
C ILE A 175 -2.40 4.61 -33.95
N LEU A 176 -3.51 4.08 -33.44
CA LEU A 176 -3.62 2.68 -33.04
C LEU A 176 -3.36 1.73 -34.22
N LYS A 177 -3.98 2.01 -35.37
CA LYS A 177 -3.80 1.22 -36.60
C LYS A 177 -2.36 1.28 -37.12
N GLN A 178 -1.75 2.46 -37.17
CA GLN A 178 -0.36 2.64 -37.62
C GLN A 178 0.66 1.92 -36.72
N ASN A 179 0.37 1.78 -35.43
CA ASN A 179 1.24 1.13 -34.45
C ASN A 179 0.87 -0.35 -34.20
N ASN A 180 -0.02 -0.95 -35.00
CA ASN A 180 -0.48 -2.34 -34.85
C ASN A 180 -1.11 -2.64 -33.47
N LEU A 181 -1.96 -1.73 -33.00
CA LEU A 181 -2.65 -1.81 -31.72
C LEU A 181 -4.16 -1.97 -31.92
N LYS A 182 -4.79 -2.71 -31.01
CA LYS A 182 -6.24 -2.74 -30.84
C LYS A 182 -6.62 -2.31 -29.43
N VAL A 183 -7.71 -1.56 -29.31
CA VAL A 183 -8.31 -1.23 -28.02
C VAL A 183 -8.71 -2.53 -27.32
N VAL A 184 -8.39 -2.62 -26.03
CA VAL A 184 -8.95 -3.61 -25.12
C VAL A 184 -10.21 -3.01 -24.48
N ARG A 185 -10.07 -1.83 -23.84
CA ARG A 185 -11.16 -1.00 -23.32
C ARG A 185 -10.67 0.42 -22.98
N PRO A 186 -11.54 1.44 -22.92
CA PRO A 186 -11.22 2.70 -22.23
C PRO A 186 -11.08 2.49 -20.72
N LEU A 187 -10.46 3.45 -20.02
CA LEU A 187 -10.56 3.59 -18.57
C LEU A 187 -11.75 4.49 -18.22
N ARG A 188 -12.65 4.00 -17.36
CA ARG A 188 -13.99 4.58 -17.15
C ARG A 188 -13.94 6.05 -16.75
N PHE A 189 -13.06 6.40 -15.82
CA PHE A 189 -13.00 7.75 -15.23
C PHE A 189 -12.06 8.71 -15.99
N PHE A 190 -11.48 8.27 -17.11
CA PHE A 190 -10.42 8.98 -17.81
C PHE A 190 -10.63 8.94 -19.33
N PRO A 191 -11.24 9.97 -19.95
CA PRO A 191 -11.70 9.92 -21.35
C PRO A 191 -10.59 9.74 -22.40
N ASN A 192 -9.33 9.98 -22.02
CA ASN A 192 -8.17 9.84 -22.91
C ASN A 192 -7.26 8.65 -22.56
N LEU A 193 -7.58 7.87 -21.52
CA LEU A 193 -6.80 6.69 -21.14
C LEU A 193 -7.48 5.41 -21.64
N TYR A 194 -6.72 4.55 -22.30
CA TYR A 194 -7.18 3.29 -22.85
C TYR A 194 -6.19 2.17 -22.53
N ILE A 195 -6.70 0.98 -22.24
CA ILE A 195 -5.91 -0.26 -22.31
C ILE A 195 -5.94 -0.71 -23.77
N VAL A 196 -4.76 -0.95 -24.33
CA VAL A 196 -4.57 -1.42 -25.71
C VAL A 196 -3.64 -2.63 -25.70
N LYS A 197 -3.70 -3.44 -26.76
CA LYS A 197 -2.79 -4.57 -26.96
C LYS A 197 -2.28 -4.60 -28.38
N SER A 198 -1.02 -5.01 -28.53
CA SER A 198 -0.41 -5.26 -29.82
C SER A 198 -1.09 -6.42 -30.56
N THR A 199 -1.16 -6.33 -31.88
CA THR A 199 -1.62 -7.41 -32.77
C THR A 199 -0.47 -8.22 -33.38
N THR A 200 0.78 -7.77 -33.25
CA THR A 200 1.96 -8.30 -33.95
C THR A 200 3.04 -8.86 -33.03
N VAL A 201 3.21 -8.31 -31.83
CA VAL A 201 4.17 -8.76 -30.81
C VAL A 201 3.53 -9.05 -29.45
N SER A 202 4.20 -9.89 -28.67
CA SER A 202 3.84 -10.29 -27.30
C SER A 202 5.09 -10.51 -26.45
N GLY A 203 4.91 -10.75 -25.14
CA GLY A 203 5.99 -10.96 -24.19
C GLY A 203 6.80 -9.68 -23.96
N THR A 204 8.12 -9.81 -23.76
CA THR A 204 9.02 -8.69 -23.46
C THR A 204 9.09 -7.62 -24.57
N ALA A 205 8.77 -7.98 -25.82
CA ALA A 205 8.71 -7.03 -26.93
C ALA A 205 7.63 -5.93 -26.75
N VAL A 206 6.63 -6.15 -25.90
CA VAL A 206 5.60 -5.14 -25.56
C VAL A 206 6.21 -3.90 -24.89
N LEU A 207 7.35 -4.05 -24.19
CA LEU A 207 8.10 -2.90 -23.64
C LEU A 207 8.53 -1.93 -24.75
N ASN A 208 9.02 -2.46 -25.87
CA ASN A 208 9.46 -1.63 -27.00
C ASN A 208 8.31 -0.86 -27.64
N VAL A 209 7.12 -1.49 -27.76
CA VAL A 209 5.91 -0.83 -28.27
C VAL A 209 5.49 0.31 -27.34
N ALA A 210 5.46 0.09 -26.03
CA ALA A 210 5.15 1.13 -25.05
C ALA A 210 6.18 2.28 -25.10
N ASN A 211 7.47 1.97 -25.20
CA ASN A 211 8.54 2.96 -25.31
C ASN A 211 8.44 3.79 -26.61
N GLN A 212 8.11 3.16 -27.75
CA GLN A 212 7.88 3.82 -29.03
C GLN A 212 6.66 4.75 -29.01
N LEU A 213 5.56 4.33 -28.38
CA LEU A 213 4.34 5.15 -28.27
C LEU A 213 4.56 6.50 -27.58
N ASN A 214 5.50 6.58 -26.63
CA ASN A 214 5.87 7.85 -25.99
C ASN A 214 6.48 8.89 -26.95
N GLN A 215 6.86 8.49 -28.18
CA GLN A 215 7.37 9.38 -29.23
C GLN A 215 6.31 9.70 -30.31
N VAL A 216 5.11 9.11 -30.23
CA VAL A 216 4.07 9.27 -31.26
C VAL A 216 3.30 10.58 -31.02
N LYS A 217 3.25 11.45 -32.03
CA LYS A 217 2.44 12.67 -32.00
C LYS A 217 0.97 12.31 -31.75
N GLY A 218 0.39 12.86 -30.68
CA GLY A 218 -0.98 12.61 -30.25
C GLY A 218 -1.10 11.69 -29.03
N VAL A 219 -0.04 10.95 -28.70
CA VAL A 219 0.13 10.32 -27.39
C VAL A 219 0.71 11.35 -26.41
N ASN A 220 0.24 11.32 -25.16
CA ASN A 220 0.81 12.09 -24.04
C ASN A 220 1.79 11.23 -23.23
N SER A 221 1.41 9.98 -22.93
CA SER A 221 2.26 9.00 -22.26
C SER A 221 1.75 7.58 -22.50
N ALA A 222 2.64 6.59 -22.57
CA ALA A 222 2.29 5.18 -22.66
C ALA A 222 3.19 4.33 -21.76
N ALA A 223 2.60 3.34 -21.08
CA ALA A 223 3.33 2.42 -20.22
C ALA A 223 2.71 1.02 -20.26
N PRO A 224 3.49 -0.07 -20.07
CA PRO A 224 2.92 -1.40 -19.88
C PRO A 224 1.95 -1.43 -18.69
N ASN A 225 0.85 -2.18 -18.81
CA ASN A 225 -0.07 -2.41 -17.69
C ASN A 225 0.52 -3.47 -16.75
N PHE A 226 1.61 -3.15 -16.04
CA PHE A 226 2.30 -4.12 -15.19
C PHE A 226 1.36 -4.67 -14.10
N LEU A 227 1.40 -5.98 -13.91
CA LEU A 227 0.76 -6.67 -12.79
C LEU A 227 1.85 -7.02 -11.78
N GLN A 228 1.84 -6.36 -10.63
CA GLN A 228 2.90 -6.42 -9.63
C GLN A 228 2.39 -7.18 -8.39
N SER A 229 3.22 -8.06 -7.82
CA SER A 229 3.04 -8.50 -6.43
C SER A 229 3.79 -7.50 -5.55
N ILE A 230 3.05 -6.73 -4.76
CA ILE A 230 3.64 -5.75 -3.86
C ILE A 230 3.52 -6.25 -2.43
N SER A 231 4.67 -6.50 -1.81
CA SER A 231 4.81 -6.82 -0.40
C SER A 231 4.60 -5.59 0.49
N ASN A 232 3.49 -4.86 0.33
CA ASN A 232 3.00 -3.96 1.40
C ASN A 232 2.65 -4.79 2.63
N ILE A 233 2.17 -6.01 2.40
CA ILE A 233 2.01 -7.10 3.36
C ILE A 233 3.33 -7.89 3.45
N ASP A 234 4.38 -7.28 3.99
CA ASP A 234 5.59 -8.02 4.42
C ASP A 234 5.68 -8.06 5.95
N ILE A 235 4.64 -8.63 6.56
CA ILE A 235 4.65 -8.98 8.00
C ILE A 235 5.79 -10.00 8.28
N ASN A 236 6.27 -10.69 7.24
CA ASN A 236 7.44 -11.58 7.31
C ASN A 236 8.78 -10.82 7.43
N LYS A 237 8.90 -9.57 6.95
CA LYS A 237 10.02 -8.66 7.31
C LYS A 237 9.92 -8.25 8.79
N GLN A 238 8.72 -8.11 9.34
CA GLN A 238 8.52 -7.83 10.77
C GLN A 238 8.96 -9.05 11.62
N ASP A 239 8.54 -10.27 11.25
CA ASP A 239 8.96 -11.53 11.89
C ASP A 239 10.46 -11.85 11.74
N LYS A 240 11.12 -11.44 10.65
CA LYS A 240 12.58 -11.65 10.46
C LYS A 240 13.44 -10.89 11.48
N ASN A 241 12.98 -9.71 11.92
CA ASN A 241 13.69 -8.90 12.91
C ASN A 241 13.30 -9.24 14.36
N LEU A 242 12.21 -9.99 14.60
CA LEU A 242 11.87 -10.61 15.88
C LEU A 242 12.81 -11.80 16.25
N GLY A 243 14.05 -11.79 15.76
CA GLY A 243 15.05 -12.83 15.98
C GLY A 243 15.80 -12.75 17.32
N LEU A 244 15.59 -11.70 18.11
CA LEU A 244 16.31 -11.43 19.36
C LEU A 244 15.38 -10.90 20.47
N ASN A 245 15.47 -11.51 21.65
CA ASN A 245 14.95 -11.04 22.94
C ASN A 245 13.48 -10.57 23.03
N THR A 246 12.54 -11.46 22.71
CA THR A 246 11.12 -11.37 23.11
C THR A 246 10.87 -11.53 24.63
N GLN A 247 11.89 -11.45 25.49
CA GLN A 247 11.84 -11.82 26.91
C GLN A 247 10.79 -11.07 27.76
N LEU A 248 10.41 -9.84 27.39
CA LEU A 248 9.42 -9.07 28.14
C LEU A 248 8.00 -9.65 28.05
N PHE A 249 7.65 -10.38 26.98
CA PHE A 249 6.31 -10.96 26.81
C PHE A 249 6.27 -12.39 26.22
N ASP A 250 7.42 -13.08 26.12
CA ASP A 250 7.52 -14.47 25.60
C ASP A 250 6.80 -15.51 26.47
N LYS A 251 6.52 -15.19 27.73
CA LYS A 251 5.52 -15.91 28.52
C LYS A 251 4.15 -15.61 27.93
N GLN A 252 3.76 -16.37 26.90
CA GLN A 252 2.39 -16.38 26.36
C GLN A 252 1.41 -16.36 27.53
N PRO A 253 0.65 -15.27 27.76
CA PRO A 253 -0.19 -15.18 28.94
C PRO A 253 -1.23 -16.30 28.87
N LYS A 254 -1.28 -17.13 29.91
CA LYS A 254 -2.39 -18.07 30.10
C LYS A 254 -3.63 -17.21 30.33
N VAL A 255 -4.52 -17.19 29.35
CA VAL A 255 -5.70 -16.33 29.35
C VAL A 255 -6.55 -16.58 30.60
N ALA A 256 -6.77 -15.54 31.40
CA ALA A 256 -7.79 -15.55 32.44
C ALA A 256 -9.18 -15.56 31.79
N ASN A 257 -9.95 -16.62 32.08
CA ASN A 257 -11.36 -16.87 31.75
C ASN A 257 -11.91 -16.44 30.37
N ARG A 258 -12.35 -17.45 29.61
CA ARG A 258 -13.28 -17.31 28.49
C ARG A 258 -14.66 -16.85 28.98
N GLY A 259 -14.92 -15.54 28.99
CA GLY A 259 -16.27 -15.00 29.18
C GLY A 259 -16.31 -13.52 29.56
N ASN A 260 -16.95 -12.70 28.72
CA ASN A 260 -17.36 -11.31 28.98
C ASN A 260 -16.36 -10.39 29.73
N THR A 261 -15.58 -9.61 28.98
CA THR A 261 -15.17 -8.27 29.43
C THR A 261 -15.32 -7.24 28.32
N THR A 262 -16.36 -6.43 28.48
CA THR A 262 -16.56 -5.13 27.84
C THR A 262 -15.30 -4.26 28.04
N THR A 263 -14.42 -4.20 27.05
CA THR A 263 -13.09 -3.58 27.20
C THR A 263 -12.92 -2.39 26.27
N ASP A 264 -12.68 -1.22 26.87
CA ASP A 264 -12.13 -0.06 26.16
C ASP A 264 -10.63 -0.28 25.89
N TYR A 265 -10.22 -0.14 24.63
CA TYR A 265 -8.82 -0.26 24.21
C TYR A 265 -8.16 1.09 23.88
N LEU A 266 -8.85 2.23 24.04
CA LEU A 266 -8.32 3.56 23.70
C LEU A 266 -6.97 3.85 24.37
N GLY A 267 -6.78 3.41 25.61
CA GLY A 267 -5.50 3.55 26.34
C GLY A 267 -4.31 2.80 25.71
N LEU A 268 -4.54 1.77 24.88
CA LEU A 268 -3.49 1.09 24.11
C LEU A 268 -3.10 1.87 22.85
N GLN A 269 -3.99 2.76 22.36
CA GLN A 269 -3.83 3.47 21.09
C GLN A 269 -2.92 4.69 21.24
N TRP A 270 -1.67 4.45 21.61
CA TRP A 270 -0.68 5.50 21.89
C TRP A 270 -0.49 6.50 20.75
N HIS A 271 -0.72 6.09 19.50
CA HIS A 271 -0.68 6.96 18.33
C HIS A 271 -1.75 8.08 18.35
N LEU A 272 -2.88 7.86 19.03
CA LEU A 272 -3.92 8.86 19.26
C LEU A 272 -3.58 9.75 20.48
N ASN A 273 -3.06 9.13 21.54
CA ASN A 273 -2.56 9.80 22.75
C ASN A 273 -1.56 8.89 23.49
N SER A 274 -0.28 9.28 23.55
CA SER A 274 0.77 8.45 24.15
C SER A 274 0.85 8.50 25.67
N VAL A 275 0.20 9.49 26.31
CA VAL A 275 0.34 9.75 27.75
C VAL A 275 -0.03 8.54 28.63
N PRO A 276 -1.23 7.92 28.49
CA PRO A 276 -1.64 6.85 29.39
C PRO A 276 -0.74 5.62 29.29
N LEU A 277 -0.33 5.26 28.07
CA LEU A 277 0.55 4.12 27.85
C LEU A 277 1.94 4.36 28.45
N LYS A 278 2.55 5.54 28.21
CA LYS A 278 3.87 5.85 28.76
C LYS A 278 3.88 5.91 30.29
N GLU A 279 2.83 6.45 30.92
CA GLU A 279 2.68 6.45 32.39
C GLU A 279 2.45 5.05 32.97
N CYS A 280 1.81 4.14 32.24
CA CYS A 280 1.71 2.74 32.64
C CYS A 280 3.01 1.97 32.44
N LEU A 281 3.76 2.21 31.35
CA LEU A 281 5.05 1.57 31.08
C LEU A 281 6.18 1.95 32.06
N GLN A 282 6.01 3.04 32.82
CA GLN A 282 6.90 3.40 33.94
C GLN A 282 6.65 2.58 35.21
N GLN A 283 5.52 1.87 35.29
CA GLN A 283 5.20 0.98 36.40
C GLN A 283 5.75 -0.43 36.12
N GLN A 284 5.87 -1.27 37.14
CA GLN A 284 6.25 -2.68 36.96
C GLN A 284 5.07 -3.47 36.36
N ILE A 285 4.91 -3.37 35.04
CA ILE A 285 3.93 -4.12 34.24
C ILE A 285 4.51 -5.50 33.91
N ASP A 286 3.90 -6.53 34.45
CA ASP A 286 4.32 -7.94 34.33
C ASP A 286 3.49 -8.76 33.33
N SER A 287 2.37 -8.21 32.86
CA SER A 287 1.38 -8.91 32.03
C SER A 287 0.51 -7.94 31.24
N PHE A 288 -0.16 -8.46 30.20
CA PHE A 288 -1.14 -7.67 29.45
C PHE A 288 -2.35 -7.28 30.32
N ASP A 289 -2.75 -8.13 31.26
CA ASP A 289 -3.87 -7.86 32.16
C ASP A 289 -3.52 -6.76 33.17
N SER A 290 -2.30 -6.74 33.73
CA SER A 290 -1.85 -5.63 34.59
C SER A 290 -1.69 -4.31 33.82
N LEU A 291 -1.25 -4.36 32.56
CA LEU A 291 -1.28 -3.18 31.67
C LEU A 291 -2.70 -2.67 31.43
N GLN A 292 -3.61 -3.55 31.04
CA GLN A 292 -5.00 -3.19 30.76
C GLN A 292 -5.67 -2.59 32.00
N ASN A 293 -5.46 -3.19 33.17
CA ASN A 293 -5.93 -2.64 34.45
C ASN A 293 -5.35 -1.25 34.75
N CYS A 294 -4.07 -1.01 34.47
CA CYS A 294 -3.46 0.32 34.61
C CYS A 294 -4.13 1.35 33.70
N LEU A 295 -4.30 1.03 32.40
CA LEU A 295 -4.90 1.92 31.41
C LEU A 295 -6.37 2.25 31.73
N GLN A 296 -7.14 1.27 32.18
CA GLN A 296 -8.51 1.47 32.66
C GLN A 296 -8.56 2.39 33.89
N GLN A 297 -7.64 2.22 34.85
CA GLN A 297 -7.55 3.12 36.01
C GLN A 297 -7.17 4.55 35.64
N GLN A 298 -6.27 4.76 34.68
CA GLN A 298 -5.92 6.11 34.23
C GLN A 298 -7.12 6.80 33.57
N THR A 299 -7.86 6.05 32.74
CA THR A 299 -9.10 6.52 32.09
C THR A 299 -10.16 6.90 33.13
N ALA A 300 -10.37 6.05 34.16
CA ALA A 300 -11.35 6.30 35.22
C ALA A 300 -11.01 7.47 36.15
N LYS A 301 -9.73 7.80 36.35
CA LYS A 301 -9.29 8.85 37.29
C LYS A 301 -9.57 10.27 36.79
N ASN A 302 -9.81 10.47 35.49
CA ASN A 302 -10.14 11.75 34.85
C ASN A 302 -9.15 12.90 35.16
N LYS A 303 -7.95 12.57 35.68
CA LYS A 303 -6.90 13.52 36.02
C LYS A 303 -6.04 13.73 34.78
N GLN A 304 -6.17 14.91 34.18
CA GLN A 304 -5.09 15.46 33.35
C GLN A 304 -3.89 15.76 34.25
N SER A 305 -3.11 14.73 34.57
CA SER A 305 -1.74 14.90 35.00
C SER A 305 -1.02 15.72 33.92
N LYS A 306 -0.26 16.76 34.33
CA LYS A 306 0.71 17.40 33.42
C LYS A 306 1.87 16.43 33.26
N SER A 307 1.68 15.41 32.43
CA SER A 307 2.72 14.45 32.10
C SER A 307 3.89 15.20 31.47
N THR A 308 5.08 15.05 32.05
CA THR A 308 6.32 15.67 31.57
C THR A 308 7.00 14.82 30.49
N LEU A 309 6.29 13.86 29.91
CA LEU A 309 6.81 12.89 28.96
C LEU A 309 6.65 13.38 27.52
N PRO A 310 7.68 13.19 26.68
CA PRO A 310 7.62 13.42 25.23
C PRO A 310 6.34 12.85 24.59
N ARG A 311 5.62 13.69 23.84
CA ARG A 311 4.37 13.38 23.12
C ARG A 311 4.67 12.96 21.69
N THR A 312 4.94 11.67 21.51
CA THR A 312 5.24 11.04 20.21
C THR A 312 3.98 10.61 19.45
N ASP A 313 2.86 11.29 19.72
CA ASP A 313 1.52 10.98 19.24
C ASP A 313 0.86 12.17 18.55
N LEU A 314 -0.26 11.89 17.90
CA LEU A 314 -0.98 12.85 17.07
C LEU A 314 -1.84 13.85 17.85
N ARG A 315 -1.96 13.73 19.18
CA ARG A 315 -2.80 14.59 20.05
C ARG A 315 -4.28 14.61 19.62
N VAL A 316 -4.80 13.45 19.21
CA VAL A 316 -6.13 13.28 18.63
C VAL A 316 -7.23 13.47 19.67
N THR A 317 -7.00 13.01 20.91
CA THR A 317 -7.99 13.14 21.99
C THR A 317 -8.26 14.59 22.37
N GLU A 318 -7.31 15.47 22.12
CA GLU A 318 -7.41 16.92 22.24
C GLU A 318 -8.12 17.51 21.01
N ALA A 319 -7.76 17.05 19.80
CA ALA A 319 -8.42 17.47 18.55
C ALA A 319 -9.93 17.15 18.52
N TRP A 320 -10.36 16.01 19.07
CA TRP A 320 -11.79 15.67 19.21
C TRP A 320 -12.57 16.64 20.11
N LYS A 321 -11.94 17.25 21.12
CA LYS A 321 -12.58 18.27 21.96
C LYS A 321 -12.80 19.60 21.21
N ASN A 322 -12.03 19.80 20.14
CA ASN A 322 -11.99 21.04 19.36
C ASN A 322 -12.59 20.90 17.95
N SER A 323 -13.10 19.72 17.56
CA SER A 323 -13.67 19.43 16.23
C SER A 323 -14.95 18.61 16.32
N ASN A 324 -15.64 18.44 15.19
CA ASN A 324 -16.73 17.48 15.00
C ASN A 324 -16.27 16.03 14.77
N SER A 325 -14.98 15.73 15.00
CA SER A 325 -14.33 14.44 14.76
C SER A 325 -14.38 13.93 13.30
N GLY A 326 -14.41 14.85 12.32
CA GLY A 326 -14.42 14.54 10.88
C GLY A 326 -15.81 14.36 10.27
N LYS A 327 -16.87 14.80 10.97
CA LYS A 327 -18.26 14.65 10.53
C LYS A 327 -18.49 15.31 9.17
N GLY A 328 -19.01 14.53 8.23
CA GLY A 328 -19.37 14.99 6.88
C GLY A 328 -18.26 14.82 5.84
N VAL A 329 -17.07 14.37 6.24
CA VAL A 329 -15.94 14.11 5.33
C VAL A 329 -15.95 12.66 4.86
N VAL A 330 -15.69 12.43 3.57
CA VAL A 330 -15.53 11.08 2.99
C VAL A 330 -14.05 10.77 2.75
N VAL A 331 -13.53 9.76 3.43
CA VAL A 331 -12.19 9.22 3.20
C VAL A 331 -12.29 7.92 2.39
N ALA A 332 -11.81 7.93 1.16
CA ALA A 332 -11.63 6.71 0.40
C ALA A 332 -10.36 5.98 0.85
N VAL A 333 -10.48 4.69 1.12
CA VAL A 333 -9.34 3.81 1.45
C VAL A 333 -9.14 2.89 0.25
N ILE A 334 -8.06 3.13 -0.51
CA ILE A 334 -7.70 2.35 -1.71
C ILE A 334 -6.64 1.31 -1.32
N ASP A 335 -7.07 0.06 -1.10
CA ASP A 335 -6.25 -0.94 -0.38
C ASP A 335 -6.64 -2.41 -0.73
N SER A 336 -6.33 -3.39 0.15
CA SER A 336 -6.67 -4.82 0.02
C SER A 336 -8.07 -5.12 0.57
N LEU A 337 -8.31 -6.31 1.14
CA LEU A 337 -9.59 -6.68 1.75
C LEU A 337 -10.03 -5.67 2.82
N ILE A 338 -11.18 -5.03 2.58
CA ILE A 338 -11.84 -4.14 3.53
C ILE A 338 -13.09 -4.85 4.04
N GLN A 339 -12.94 -5.54 5.17
CA GLN A 339 -13.99 -6.28 5.85
C GLN A 339 -14.90 -5.32 6.63
N TRP A 340 -15.59 -4.45 5.91
CA TRP A 340 -16.31 -3.28 6.44
C TRP A 340 -17.46 -3.60 7.40
N ASN A 341 -17.93 -4.85 7.45
CA ASN A 341 -18.88 -5.32 8.46
C ASN A 341 -18.21 -5.70 9.79
N HIS A 342 -16.95 -5.31 10.01
CA HIS A 342 -16.36 -5.25 11.34
C HIS A 342 -17.23 -4.34 12.24
N PRO A 343 -17.56 -4.73 13.50
CA PRO A 343 -18.46 -3.96 14.37
C PRO A 343 -18.03 -2.50 14.55
N ASP A 344 -16.73 -2.25 14.64
CA ASP A 344 -16.16 -0.91 14.81
C ASP A 344 -16.04 -0.13 13.47
N LEU A 345 -16.39 -0.72 12.32
CA LEU A 345 -16.35 -0.05 10.99
C LEU A 345 -17.73 0.12 10.35
N GLN A 346 -18.69 -0.77 10.64
CA GLN A 346 -19.97 -0.85 9.92
C GLN A 346 -20.77 0.47 9.93
N ASN A 347 -20.69 1.24 11.00
CA ASN A 347 -21.37 2.53 11.14
C ASN A 347 -20.61 3.71 10.50
N SER A 348 -19.34 3.51 10.17
CA SER A 348 -18.47 4.51 9.55
C SER A 348 -18.52 4.47 8.02
N LEU A 349 -19.40 3.69 7.39
CA LEU A 349 -19.41 3.58 5.92
C LEU A 349 -20.12 4.75 5.22
N TYR A 350 -19.54 5.17 4.09
CA TYR A 350 -20.15 6.05 3.10
C TYR A 350 -21.13 5.25 2.25
N LYS A 351 -22.25 5.87 1.86
CA LYS A 351 -23.26 5.23 0.99
C LYS A 351 -23.27 5.93 -0.36
N VAL A 352 -22.96 5.20 -1.43
CA VAL A 352 -22.82 5.75 -2.78
C VAL A 352 -24.17 6.19 -3.33
N SER A 353 -24.25 7.49 -3.63
CA SER A 353 -25.42 8.16 -4.22
C SER A 353 -25.19 8.70 -5.64
N SER A 354 -24.02 8.46 -6.25
CA SER A 354 -23.72 8.92 -7.62
C SER A 354 -24.70 8.36 -8.65
N ALA A 355 -25.10 9.18 -9.62
CA ALA A 355 -26.12 8.82 -10.61
C ALA A 355 -25.67 7.73 -11.60
N ASP A 356 -24.38 7.61 -11.86
CA ASP A 356 -23.77 6.61 -12.75
C ASP A 356 -23.37 5.31 -12.02
N LYS A 357 -23.78 5.13 -10.76
CA LYS A 357 -23.37 3.99 -9.96
C LYS A 357 -23.83 2.65 -10.54
N CYS A 358 -23.02 1.63 -10.33
CA CYS A 358 -23.29 0.29 -10.84
C CYS A 358 -24.41 -0.43 -10.05
N PRO A 359 -25.07 -1.43 -10.64
CA PRO A 359 -26.00 -2.28 -9.91
C PRO A 359 -25.35 -2.89 -8.67
N GLY A 360 -26.00 -2.74 -7.50
CA GLY A 360 -25.48 -3.22 -6.22
C GLY A 360 -24.39 -2.34 -5.58
N GLU A 361 -23.92 -1.29 -6.23
CA GLU A 361 -22.94 -0.35 -5.68
C GLU A 361 -23.57 0.46 -4.53
N GLU A 362 -23.37 -0.01 -3.30
CA GLU A 362 -23.91 0.62 -2.08
C GLU A 362 -22.82 1.31 -1.25
N TYR A 363 -21.70 0.64 -0.98
CA TYR A 363 -20.66 1.16 -0.07
C TYR A 363 -19.31 1.43 -0.75
N GLY A 364 -18.98 0.71 -1.83
CA GLY A 364 -17.67 0.79 -2.47
C GLY A 364 -17.53 -0.13 -3.68
N TRP A 365 -16.30 -0.36 -4.12
CA TRP A 365 -15.99 -1.15 -5.32
C TRP A 365 -14.65 -1.90 -5.22
N ASP A 366 -14.59 -3.11 -5.77
CA ASP A 366 -13.43 -3.98 -5.82
C ASP A 366 -12.86 -4.05 -7.25
N PHE A 367 -11.66 -3.49 -7.46
CA PHE A 367 -10.87 -3.51 -8.70
C PHE A 367 -9.70 -4.52 -8.67
N SER A 368 -9.64 -5.41 -7.67
CA SER A 368 -8.59 -6.44 -7.54
C SER A 368 -8.65 -7.50 -8.66
N GLU A 369 -9.82 -7.72 -9.24
CA GLU A 369 -10.02 -8.55 -10.41
C GLU A 369 -10.15 -7.69 -11.68
N PRO A 370 -9.04 -7.44 -12.42
CA PRO A 370 -9.13 -6.72 -13.68
C PRO A 370 -9.93 -7.54 -14.70
N SER A 371 -10.94 -6.89 -15.29
CA SER A 371 -11.72 -7.40 -16.41
C SER A 371 -11.53 -6.54 -17.64
N ASN A 372 -11.60 -7.20 -18.79
CA ASN A 372 -11.55 -6.58 -20.12
C ASN A 372 -12.95 -6.49 -20.75
N SER A 373 -14.00 -6.39 -19.93
CA SER A 373 -15.35 -6.09 -20.42
C SER A 373 -15.46 -4.64 -20.89
N ASN A 374 -16.28 -4.43 -21.92
CA ASN A 374 -16.69 -3.11 -22.38
C ASN A 374 -17.80 -2.51 -21.49
N ASN A 375 -18.45 -3.32 -20.63
CA ASN A 375 -19.37 -2.84 -19.63
C ASN A 375 -18.57 -2.39 -18.38
N PRO A 376 -18.56 -1.09 -18.03
CA PRO A 376 -17.81 -0.61 -16.87
C PRO A 376 -18.24 -1.24 -15.54
N CYS A 377 -19.46 -1.73 -15.42
CA CYS A 377 -19.96 -2.39 -14.21
C CYS A 377 -19.61 -3.89 -14.13
N GLU A 378 -18.94 -4.44 -15.14
CA GLU A 378 -18.34 -5.78 -15.10
C GLU A 378 -16.84 -5.75 -14.78
N ILE A 379 -16.25 -4.55 -14.69
CA ILE A 379 -14.85 -4.32 -14.28
C ILE A 379 -14.81 -4.27 -12.76
N GLY A 380 -14.45 -5.40 -12.13
CA GLY A 380 -14.56 -5.55 -10.69
C GLY A 380 -15.97 -5.93 -10.21
N ASP A 381 -16.28 -5.66 -8.95
CA ASP A 381 -17.63 -5.81 -8.37
C ASP A 381 -17.88 -4.90 -7.14
N ASN A 382 -19.08 -4.99 -6.58
CA ASN A 382 -19.62 -4.08 -5.56
C ASN A 382 -19.27 -4.43 -4.10
N ASP A 383 -18.44 -5.44 -3.85
CA ASP A 383 -18.14 -5.90 -2.48
C ASP A 383 -16.64 -6.11 -2.23
N THR A 384 -16.01 -5.16 -1.52
CA THR A 384 -14.58 -5.19 -1.15
C THR A 384 -14.23 -6.18 -0.03
N ARG A 385 -15.20 -6.97 0.42
CA ARG A 385 -15.03 -8.03 1.43
C ARG A 385 -14.53 -9.31 0.76
N MET A 386 -14.02 -10.22 1.59
CA MET A 386 -13.43 -11.47 1.12
C MET A 386 -14.42 -12.34 0.33
N SER A 387 -14.01 -12.78 -0.86
CA SER A 387 -14.79 -13.68 -1.70
C SER A 387 -14.90 -15.10 -1.09
N PRO A 388 -15.93 -15.90 -1.42
CA PRO A 388 -15.99 -17.31 -1.01
C PRO A 388 -14.81 -18.16 -1.51
N LEU A 389 -14.16 -17.77 -2.63
CA LEU A 389 -12.97 -18.43 -3.15
C LEU A 389 -11.75 -18.11 -2.25
N GLU A 390 -11.58 -16.83 -1.93
CA GLU A 390 -10.53 -16.33 -1.05
C GLU A 390 -10.64 -16.93 0.36
N LEU A 391 -11.86 -17.01 0.92
CA LEU A 391 -12.14 -17.69 2.19
C LEU A 391 -11.60 -19.12 2.17
N ASN A 392 -11.85 -19.89 1.11
CA ASN A 392 -11.38 -21.27 1.03
C ASN A 392 -9.86 -21.38 0.95
N ILE A 393 -9.19 -20.42 0.29
CA ILE A 393 -7.73 -20.36 0.21
C ILE A 393 -7.13 -19.99 1.58
N LEU A 394 -7.58 -18.88 2.18
CA LEU A 394 -7.02 -18.32 3.40
C LEU A 394 -7.35 -19.15 4.64
N ARG A 395 -8.58 -19.68 4.74
CA ARG A 395 -8.96 -20.60 5.83
C ARG A 395 -8.12 -21.86 5.84
N ARG A 396 -7.82 -22.44 4.66
CA ARG A 396 -6.94 -23.61 4.57
C ARG A 396 -5.53 -23.28 5.06
N LYS A 397 -4.91 -22.20 4.55
CA LYS A 397 -3.60 -21.70 5.03
C LYS A 397 -3.60 -21.56 6.56
N LEU A 398 -4.62 -20.89 7.13
CA LEU A 398 -4.74 -20.68 8.57
C LEU A 398 -4.85 -22.01 9.33
N HIS A 399 -5.74 -22.91 8.91
CA HIS A 399 -5.95 -24.22 9.52
C HIS A 399 -4.68 -25.09 9.50
N ASP A 400 -3.95 -25.10 8.39
CA ASP A 400 -2.72 -25.87 8.23
C ASP A 400 -1.68 -25.42 9.27
N SER A 401 -1.60 -24.12 9.56
CA SER A 401 -0.71 -23.55 10.61
C SER A 401 -1.04 -24.00 12.06
N PHE A 402 -2.20 -24.61 12.30
CA PHE A 402 -2.61 -25.14 13.61
C PHE A 402 -2.71 -26.67 13.64
N LYS A 403 -2.97 -27.32 12.50
CA LYS A 403 -3.29 -28.76 12.42
C LYS A 403 -2.14 -29.64 11.94
N LEU A 404 -1.26 -29.14 11.06
CA LEU A 404 -0.17 -29.95 10.52
C LEU A 404 0.95 -30.14 11.56
N SER A 405 1.52 -31.35 11.58
CA SER A 405 2.79 -31.61 12.27
C SER A 405 3.93 -30.79 11.66
N ASP A 406 5.03 -30.66 12.41
CA ASP A 406 6.20 -29.88 11.98
C ASP A 406 6.71 -30.35 10.60
N SER A 407 6.83 -31.66 10.42
CA SER A 407 7.30 -32.30 9.18
C SER A 407 6.37 -32.07 7.99
N GLU A 408 5.06 -32.20 8.19
CA GLU A 408 4.05 -31.95 7.15
C GLU A 408 4.02 -30.48 6.72
N LEU A 409 4.06 -29.56 7.70
CA LEU A 409 4.08 -28.13 7.44
C LEU A 409 5.33 -27.72 6.67
N ILE A 410 6.51 -28.24 7.07
CA ILE A 410 7.79 -28.00 6.38
C ILE A 410 7.76 -28.55 4.95
N LYS A 411 7.25 -29.77 4.78
CA LYS A 411 7.11 -30.41 3.46
C LYS A 411 6.19 -29.62 2.53
N GLN A 412 5.10 -29.05 3.05
CA GLN A 412 4.11 -28.32 2.26
C GLN A 412 4.52 -26.87 1.95
N TYR A 413 5.12 -26.14 2.90
CA TYR A 413 5.34 -24.70 2.78
C TYR A 413 6.78 -24.26 2.50
N VAL A 414 7.81 -25.11 2.69
CA VAL A 414 9.20 -24.69 2.45
C VAL A 414 9.58 -24.79 0.97
N THR A 415 9.65 -23.63 0.32
CA THR A 415 10.05 -23.50 -1.10
C THR A 415 11.51 -23.92 -1.35
N PRO A 416 11.87 -24.40 -2.56
CA PRO A 416 13.28 -24.64 -2.92
C PRO A 416 14.16 -23.39 -2.73
N ARG A 417 13.59 -22.20 -2.92
CA ARG A 417 14.26 -20.91 -2.68
C ARG A 417 14.50 -20.64 -1.19
N MET A 418 13.57 -21.04 -0.31
CA MET A 418 13.76 -21.03 1.14
C MET A 418 14.77 -22.08 1.60
N LYS A 419 14.74 -23.31 1.06
CA LYS A 419 15.72 -24.37 1.40
C LYS A 419 17.17 -23.91 1.20
N ARG A 420 17.45 -23.14 0.14
CA ARG A 420 18.77 -22.53 -0.12
C ARG A 420 19.19 -21.43 0.87
N ARG A 421 18.29 -20.95 1.74
CA ARG A 421 18.51 -19.86 2.70
C ARG A 421 18.34 -20.27 4.17
N ILE A 422 17.85 -21.48 4.44
CA ILE A 422 17.70 -22.02 5.79
C ILE A 422 19.08 -22.49 6.26
N ASN A 423 19.52 -22.03 7.44
CA ASN A 423 20.72 -22.57 8.08
C ASN A 423 20.48 -24.05 8.43
N PRO A 424 21.33 -25.00 7.98
CA PRO A 424 21.22 -26.43 8.30
C PRO A 424 21.14 -26.76 9.80
N GLU A 425 21.62 -25.88 10.69
CA GLU A 425 21.60 -26.06 12.15
C GLU A 425 20.23 -25.75 12.79
N VAL A 426 19.28 -25.18 12.03
CA VAL A 426 17.94 -24.87 12.55
C VAL A 426 17.13 -26.16 12.72
N SER A 427 16.73 -26.45 13.95
CA SER A 427 15.90 -27.62 14.25
C SER A 427 14.54 -27.58 13.53
N GLU A 428 14.01 -28.75 13.19
CA GLU A 428 12.72 -28.91 12.51
C GLU A 428 11.60 -28.12 13.22
N LYS A 429 11.50 -28.26 14.54
CA LYS A 429 10.56 -27.49 15.36
C LYS A 429 10.72 -25.98 15.21
N ARG A 430 11.95 -25.44 15.25
CA ARG A 430 12.19 -24.00 15.12
C ARG A 430 11.79 -23.47 13.75
N LEU A 431 12.05 -24.25 12.69
CA LEU A 431 11.63 -23.93 11.33
C LEU A 431 10.09 -23.98 11.20
N ALA A 432 9.44 -25.02 11.75
CA ALA A 432 7.98 -25.13 11.75
C ALA A 432 7.32 -23.98 12.52
N ASP A 433 7.84 -23.60 13.69
CA ASP A 433 7.33 -22.46 14.47
C ASP A 433 7.49 -21.12 13.75
N GLN A 434 8.55 -20.94 12.96
CA GLN A 434 8.71 -19.78 12.06
C GLN A 434 7.67 -19.81 10.93
N LEU A 435 7.46 -20.96 10.27
CA LEU A 435 6.45 -21.12 9.21
C LEU A 435 5.03 -20.86 9.74
N ARG A 436 4.71 -21.33 10.95
CA ARG A 436 3.39 -21.08 11.57
C ARG A 436 3.14 -19.59 11.77
N ARG A 437 4.13 -18.82 12.25
CA ARG A 437 4.01 -17.36 12.34
C ARG A 437 3.84 -16.72 10.97
N MET A 438 4.75 -17.03 10.04
CA MET A 438 4.72 -16.55 8.65
C MET A 438 3.33 -16.72 8.00
N ILE A 439 2.77 -17.93 8.03
CA ILE A 439 1.46 -18.24 7.41
C ILE A 439 0.31 -17.47 8.09
N ARG A 440 0.35 -17.31 9.41
CA ARG A 440 -0.69 -16.60 10.18
C ARG A 440 -0.63 -15.09 9.96
N SER A 441 0.60 -14.57 9.93
CA SER A 441 0.94 -13.21 9.55
C SER A 441 0.44 -12.91 8.13
N ASP A 442 0.76 -13.75 7.14
CA ASP A 442 0.27 -13.63 5.75
C ASP A 442 -1.27 -13.57 5.70
N VAL A 443 -1.96 -14.50 6.35
CA VAL A 443 -3.44 -14.55 6.35
C VAL A 443 -4.07 -13.32 7.01
N GLY A 444 -3.51 -12.84 8.12
CA GLY A 444 -3.96 -11.59 8.75
C GLY A 444 -3.72 -10.37 7.87
N GLY A 445 -2.57 -10.36 7.18
CA GLY A 445 -2.13 -9.29 6.31
C GLY A 445 -2.97 -9.06 5.07
N GLU A 446 -3.65 -10.09 4.53
CA GLU A 446 -4.60 -9.89 3.41
C GLU A 446 -5.70 -8.87 3.75
N PHE A 447 -6.04 -8.72 5.05
CA PHE A 447 -6.97 -7.72 5.59
C PHE A 447 -6.36 -6.33 5.81
N HIS A 448 -5.24 -6.01 5.17
CA HIS A 448 -4.57 -4.71 5.30
C HIS A 448 -5.51 -3.51 5.13
N GLY A 449 -6.38 -3.51 4.12
CA GLY A 449 -7.40 -2.46 3.97
C GLY A 449 -8.37 -2.31 5.14
N THR A 450 -8.65 -3.39 5.87
CA THR A 450 -9.42 -3.38 7.12
C THR A 450 -8.61 -2.74 8.26
N LEU A 451 -7.34 -3.13 8.41
CA LEU A 451 -6.42 -2.56 9.41
C LEU A 451 -6.26 -1.04 9.20
N VAL A 452 -6.11 -0.61 7.95
CA VAL A 452 -5.97 0.79 7.51
C VAL A 452 -7.27 1.58 7.74
N SER A 453 -8.42 1.04 7.34
CA SER A 453 -9.74 1.68 7.59
C SER A 453 -9.99 1.90 9.09
N GLY A 454 -9.51 0.98 9.94
CA GLY A 454 -9.58 1.11 11.38
C GLY A 454 -8.87 2.34 11.93
N VAL A 455 -7.64 2.59 11.47
CA VAL A 455 -6.86 3.79 11.87
C VAL A 455 -7.53 5.08 11.41
N VAL A 456 -8.21 5.09 10.26
CA VAL A 456 -8.93 6.29 9.79
C VAL A 456 -10.16 6.58 10.66
N ALA A 457 -11.11 5.65 10.76
CA ALA A 457 -12.45 5.95 11.30
C ALA A 457 -13.14 4.78 12.04
N ALA A 458 -12.39 3.91 12.73
CA ALA A 458 -13.03 2.98 13.66
C ALA A 458 -13.84 3.74 14.74
N LYS A 459 -15.04 3.23 15.02
CA LYS A 459 -16.00 3.79 15.97
C LYS A 459 -16.80 2.64 16.61
N PRO A 460 -16.39 2.17 17.81
CA PRO A 460 -17.10 1.09 18.49
C PRO A 460 -18.44 1.61 19.04
N GLU A 461 -19.53 0.90 18.76
CA GLU A 461 -20.91 1.31 19.12
C GLU A 461 -21.11 1.56 20.62
N ASN A 462 -20.47 0.71 21.43
CA ASN A 462 -20.61 0.65 22.88
C ASN A 462 -19.34 1.15 23.62
N GLN A 463 -18.50 1.93 22.92
CA GLN A 463 -17.19 2.41 23.40
C GLN A 463 -16.17 1.30 23.73
N GLN A 464 -16.42 0.05 23.29
CA GLN A 464 -15.53 -1.10 23.53
C GLN A 464 -14.93 -1.57 22.21
N GLY A 465 -13.67 -1.22 21.97
CA GLY A 465 -13.02 -1.47 20.70
C GLY A 465 -11.91 -0.47 20.40
N MET A 466 -11.55 -0.35 19.12
CA MET A 466 -10.54 0.59 18.64
C MET A 466 -11.20 1.82 18.05
N TRP A 467 -10.62 2.99 18.29
CA TRP A 467 -11.01 4.25 17.69
C TRP A 467 -10.09 4.61 16.52
N GLY A 468 -10.64 5.14 15.43
CA GLY A 468 -9.86 5.78 14.37
C GLY A 468 -9.62 7.25 14.69
N VAL A 469 -8.72 7.89 13.95
CA VAL A 469 -8.37 9.32 14.14
C VAL A 469 -9.58 10.23 13.92
N ALA A 470 -10.44 9.93 12.92
CA ALA A 470 -11.63 10.70 12.57
C ALA A 470 -12.90 9.83 12.68
N PRO A 471 -13.36 9.50 13.90
CA PRO A 471 -14.44 8.52 14.13
C PRO A 471 -15.83 8.99 13.68
N ASN A 472 -16.01 10.23 13.21
CA ASN A 472 -17.25 10.69 12.57
C ASN A 472 -17.12 10.87 11.04
N ALA A 473 -15.93 10.65 10.46
CA ALA A 473 -15.76 10.60 9.02
C ALA A 473 -16.41 9.33 8.44
N LYS A 474 -16.60 9.32 7.11
CA LYS A 474 -17.15 8.18 6.38
C LYS A 474 -16.10 7.52 5.50
N ILE A 475 -15.99 6.20 5.56
CA ILE A 475 -15.09 5.39 4.73
C ILE A 475 -15.80 5.00 3.44
N LEU A 476 -15.19 5.32 2.31
CA LEU A 476 -15.47 4.72 1.01
C LEU A 476 -14.45 3.59 0.78
N PRO A 477 -14.79 2.31 1.05
CA PRO A 477 -13.90 1.21 0.77
C PRO A 477 -13.68 1.05 -0.74
N VAL A 478 -12.42 1.01 -1.18
CA VAL A 478 -12.04 0.73 -2.57
C VAL A 478 -10.94 -0.30 -2.55
N ARG A 479 -11.19 -1.46 -3.15
CA ARG A 479 -10.19 -2.53 -3.17
C ARG A 479 -9.44 -2.55 -4.50
N VAL A 480 -8.12 -2.74 -4.45
CA VAL A 480 -7.23 -2.83 -5.61
C VAL A 480 -6.24 -4.00 -5.53
N PHE A 481 -6.02 -4.56 -4.33
CA PHE A 481 -5.16 -5.75 -4.17
C PHE A 481 -5.98 -7.04 -4.16
N GLY A 482 -5.63 -7.95 -5.08
CA GLY A 482 -5.96 -9.36 -4.97
C GLY A 482 -4.98 -10.08 -4.04
N LEU A 483 -5.29 -11.35 -3.72
CA LEU A 483 -4.44 -12.20 -2.86
C LEU A 483 -2.95 -12.16 -3.21
N ASN A 484 -2.10 -12.26 -2.19
CA ASN A 484 -0.64 -12.11 -2.26
C ASN A 484 -0.20 -10.74 -2.85
N GLY A 485 -0.94 -9.66 -2.56
CA GLY A 485 -0.56 -8.29 -2.94
C GLY A 485 -0.58 -8.01 -4.44
N SER A 486 -1.42 -8.72 -5.20
CA SER A 486 -1.56 -8.57 -6.66
C SER A 486 -2.25 -7.26 -7.04
N ILE A 487 -1.60 -6.42 -7.85
CA ILE A 487 -2.17 -5.12 -8.27
C ILE A 487 -1.68 -4.71 -9.66
N SER A 488 -2.57 -4.10 -10.46
CA SER A 488 -2.22 -3.55 -11.78
C SER A 488 -2.05 -2.02 -11.78
N ASN A 489 -1.44 -1.46 -12.82
CA ASN A 489 -1.46 -0.01 -13.03
C ASN A 489 -2.89 0.49 -13.31
N SER A 490 -3.65 -0.19 -14.17
CA SER A 490 -5.01 0.22 -14.52
C SER A 490 -5.99 0.16 -13.33
N SER A 491 -5.87 -0.81 -12.43
CA SER A 491 -6.69 -0.90 -11.19
C SER A 491 -6.50 0.32 -10.30
N VAL A 492 -5.26 0.82 -10.13
CA VAL A 492 -5.00 2.02 -9.29
C VAL A 492 -5.53 3.29 -9.96
N ILE A 493 -5.35 3.43 -11.28
CA ILE A 493 -5.88 4.57 -12.03
C ILE A 493 -7.41 4.61 -11.89
N GLU A 494 -8.10 3.52 -12.20
CA GLU A 494 -9.56 3.41 -12.09
C GLU A 494 -10.04 3.66 -10.66
N ALA A 495 -9.35 3.13 -9.64
CA ALA A 495 -9.70 3.33 -8.22
C ALA A 495 -9.58 4.78 -7.75
N VAL A 496 -8.56 5.52 -8.18
CA VAL A 496 -8.39 6.94 -7.84
C VAL A 496 -9.45 7.80 -8.55
N GLY A 497 -9.74 7.50 -9.83
CA GLY A 497 -10.83 8.15 -10.56
C GLY A 497 -12.21 7.85 -9.97
N TYR A 498 -12.44 6.60 -9.58
CA TYR A 498 -13.64 6.13 -8.87
C TYR A 498 -13.85 6.91 -7.57
N ALA A 499 -12.84 6.92 -6.69
CA ALA A 499 -12.94 7.56 -5.38
C ALA A 499 -13.27 9.05 -5.50
N ALA A 500 -12.58 9.76 -6.39
CA ALA A 500 -12.87 11.17 -6.67
C ALA A 500 -14.29 11.36 -7.23
N ASN A 501 -14.72 10.55 -8.19
CA ASN A 501 -16.06 10.62 -8.78
C ASN A 501 -17.19 10.29 -7.79
N ARG A 502 -16.93 9.44 -6.78
CA ARG A 502 -17.89 9.16 -5.70
C ARG A 502 -17.91 10.22 -4.59
N GLY A 503 -17.12 11.29 -4.72
CA GLY A 503 -17.10 12.42 -3.81
C GLY A 503 -16.18 12.23 -2.60
N ALA A 504 -15.09 11.47 -2.73
CA ALA A 504 -14.07 11.40 -1.69
C ALA A 504 -13.41 12.77 -1.48
N ASP A 505 -13.35 13.21 -0.23
CA ASP A 505 -12.63 14.39 0.22
C ASP A 505 -11.13 14.13 0.41
N VAL A 506 -10.83 12.92 0.88
CA VAL A 506 -9.48 12.42 1.10
C VAL A 506 -9.37 11.04 0.46
N ILE A 507 -8.29 10.76 -0.25
CA ILE A 507 -7.93 9.42 -0.71
C ILE A 507 -6.69 8.98 0.08
N ASN A 508 -6.78 7.86 0.79
CA ASN A 508 -5.63 7.22 1.42
C ASN A 508 -5.17 6.02 0.59
N LEU A 509 -3.87 6.00 0.26
CA LEU A 509 -3.15 4.96 -0.46
C LEU A 509 -2.04 4.43 0.45
N SER A 510 -2.36 3.49 1.34
CA SER A 510 -1.40 2.84 2.25
C SER A 510 -0.55 1.77 1.55
N LEU A 511 -0.09 2.09 0.34
CA LEU A 511 0.68 1.23 -0.54
C LEU A 511 1.93 1.96 -1.07
N GLY A 512 3.01 1.23 -1.23
CA GLY A 512 4.26 1.69 -1.82
C GLY A 512 4.80 0.69 -2.85
N GLY A 513 6.10 0.74 -3.11
CA GLY A 513 6.83 -0.27 -3.89
C GLY A 513 6.53 -0.37 -5.39
N LYS A 514 5.54 0.37 -5.93
CA LYS A 514 5.20 0.31 -7.36
C LYS A 514 6.33 0.81 -8.24
N LEU A 515 6.48 0.17 -9.41
CA LEU A 515 7.05 0.82 -10.58
C LEU A 515 6.22 2.07 -10.93
N PRO A 516 6.81 3.28 -10.94
CA PRO A 516 6.12 4.49 -11.36
C PRO A 516 5.84 4.48 -12.86
N THR A 517 4.82 5.22 -13.31
CA THR A 517 4.59 5.47 -14.74
C THR A 517 4.11 6.91 -14.97
N ASP A 518 4.46 7.48 -16.13
CA ASP A 518 3.96 8.81 -16.51
C ASP A 518 2.44 8.81 -16.77
N VAL A 519 1.87 7.64 -17.06
CA VAL A 519 0.42 7.44 -17.20
C VAL A 519 -0.30 7.56 -15.84
N GLU A 520 0.23 6.93 -14.79
CA GLU A 520 -0.29 7.11 -13.42
C GLU A 520 -0.09 8.54 -12.92
N GLN A 521 1.11 9.11 -13.08
CA GLN A 521 1.36 10.51 -12.72
C GLN A 521 0.37 11.46 -13.43
N SER A 522 0.09 11.24 -14.72
CA SER A 522 -0.90 12.02 -15.47
C SER A 522 -2.32 11.85 -14.90
N ALA A 523 -2.73 10.63 -14.56
CA ALA A 523 -4.04 10.35 -13.98
C ALA A 523 -4.23 11.01 -12.61
N PHE A 524 -3.24 10.91 -11.72
CA PHE A 524 -3.24 11.59 -10.42
C PHE A 524 -3.32 13.11 -10.59
N SER A 525 -2.48 13.69 -11.46
CA SER A 525 -2.51 15.11 -11.78
C SER A 525 -3.86 15.58 -12.33
N GLN A 526 -4.49 14.81 -13.23
CA GLN A 526 -5.80 15.12 -13.79
C GLN A 526 -6.88 15.14 -12.69
N ILE A 527 -6.90 14.12 -11.81
CA ILE A 527 -7.87 14.05 -10.71
C ILE A 527 -7.67 15.19 -9.71
N LEU A 528 -6.42 15.54 -9.39
CA LEU A 528 -6.09 16.66 -8.50
C LEU A 528 -6.38 18.05 -9.12
N GLN A 529 -6.41 18.17 -10.45
CA GLN A 529 -6.85 19.37 -11.16
C GLN A 529 -8.38 19.49 -11.20
N GLN A 530 -9.07 18.38 -11.48
CA GLN A 530 -10.54 18.32 -11.50
C GLN A 530 -11.15 18.48 -10.10
N ASN A 531 -10.42 18.09 -9.05
CA ASN A 531 -10.86 18.13 -7.66
C ASN A 531 -9.87 18.95 -6.81
N PRO A 532 -9.90 20.31 -6.88
CA PRO A 532 -8.91 21.18 -6.23
C PRO A 532 -8.91 21.15 -4.69
N LYS A 533 -9.91 20.49 -4.08
CA LYS A 533 -10.07 20.28 -2.63
C LYS A 533 -9.81 18.84 -2.17
N LEU A 534 -9.62 17.90 -3.10
CA LEU A 534 -9.28 16.51 -2.78
C LEU A 534 -7.84 16.45 -2.30
N VAL A 535 -7.59 15.80 -1.17
CA VAL A 535 -6.25 15.49 -0.67
C VAL A 535 -5.96 14.02 -0.93
N ILE A 536 -4.84 13.70 -1.57
CA ILE A 536 -4.36 12.32 -1.71
C ILE A 536 -3.20 12.14 -0.74
N VAL A 537 -3.25 11.11 0.10
CA VAL A 537 -2.26 10.78 1.14
C VAL A 537 -1.70 9.39 0.86
N ALA A 538 -0.38 9.21 0.91
CA ALA A 538 0.25 7.92 0.67
C ALA A 538 1.47 7.64 1.54
N SER A 539 1.71 6.37 1.83
CA SER A 539 2.84 5.86 2.62
C SER A 539 4.18 5.99 1.90
N SER A 540 5.21 6.54 2.57
CA SER A 540 6.53 6.80 1.96
C SER A 540 7.32 5.55 1.58
N GLY A 541 7.02 4.38 2.16
CA GLY A 541 7.68 3.10 1.86
C GLY A 541 8.37 2.47 3.08
N ASN A 542 8.60 1.16 3.01
CA ASN A 542 9.07 0.33 4.14
C ASN A 542 10.44 -0.35 3.85
N ASP A 543 11.29 0.28 3.05
CA ASP A 543 12.58 -0.27 2.59
C ASP A 543 13.81 0.50 3.10
N ASN A 544 13.64 1.41 4.08
CA ASN A 544 14.71 2.25 4.66
C ASN A 544 15.51 3.04 3.61
N TYR A 545 14.83 3.51 2.56
CA TYR A 545 15.47 4.07 1.37
C TYR A 545 15.45 5.61 1.37
N GLY A 546 16.50 6.24 0.83
CA GLY A 546 16.66 7.70 0.76
C GLY A 546 15.80 8.42 -0.29
N SER A 547 14.71 7.78 -0.72
CA SER A 547 13.65 8.41 -1.51
C SER A 547 12.31 7.71 -1.25
N VAL A 548 11.22 8.44 -1.42
CA VAL A 548 9.87 7.91 -1.20
C VAL A 548 9.38 7.03 -2.35
N ALA A 549 8.62 5.99 -2.02
CA ALA A 549 8.05 5.04 -2.96
C ALA A 549 6.82 5.60 -3.70
N TYR A 550 6.39 4.95 -4.78
CA TYR A 550 5.21 5.34 -5.54
C TYR A 550 3.96 4.57 -5.07
N PRO A 551 2.78 5.22 -4.97
CA PRO A 551 2.42 6.55 -5.50
C PRO A 551 2.80 7.76 -4.64
N SER A 552 3.41 7.59 -3.46
CA SER A 552 3.80 8.69 -2.57
C SER A 552 4.75 9.72 -3.20
N GLY A 553 5.59 9.29 -4.15
CA GLY A 553 6.46 10.16 -4.95
C GLY A 553 5.81 10.85 -6.16
N TYR A 554 4.50 10.73 -6.38
CA TYR A 554 3.82 11.47 -7.46
C TYR A 554 3.52 12.92 -7.07
N ASP A 555 3.70 13.83 -8.03
CA ASP A 555 3.52 15.26 -7.81
C ASP A 555 2.08 15.57 -7.35
N GLY A 556 1.95 16.21 -6.18
CA GLY A 556 0.66 16.57 -5.56
C GLY A 556 0.05 15.54 -4.60
N VAL A 557 0.72 14.41 -4.37
CA VAL A 557 0.40 13.46 -3.28
C VAL A 557 1.11 13.88 -2.01
N LEU A 558 0.41 13.83 -0.86
CA LEU A 558 0.99 14.09 0.46
C LEU A 558 1.72 12.83 0.95
N SER A 559 3.04 12.93 1.14
CA SER A 559 3.90 11.79 1.46
C SER A 559 4.16 11.64 2.96
N VAL A 560 3.89 10.45 3.50
CA VAL A 560 3.89 10.20 4.96
C VAL A 560 4.85 9.10 5.37
N GLY A 561 5.84 9.46 6.19
CA GLY A 561 6.78 8.54 6.85
C GLY A 561 6.35 8.12 8.26
N ALA A 562 7.08 7.18 8.85
CA ALA A 562 6.76 6.53 10.12
C ALA A 562 7.74 6.88 11.25
N SER A 563 7.18 7.22 12.41
CA SER A 563 7.88 7.26 13.71
C SER A 563 7.45 6.11 14.62
N ASN A 564 8.31 5.77 15.59
CA ASN A 564 8.04 4.79 16.64
C ASN A 564 7.52 5.46 17.95
N LEU A 565 7.22 4.65 18.97
CA LEU A 565 6.75 5.12 20.28
C LEU A 565 7.75 6.05 21.02
N PHE A 566 9.03 5.99 20.67
CA PHE A 566 10.13 6.72 21.31
C PHE A 566 10.50 8.03 20.62
N GLY A 567 9.93 8.29 19.43
CA GLY A 567 10.19 9.52 18.66
C GLY A 567 11.29 9.36 17.60
N ASP A 568 11.84 8.16 17.45
CA ASP A 568 12.79 7.87 16.38
C ASP A 568 12.03 7.58 15.08
N ARG A 569 12.70 7.74 13.94
CA ARG A 569 12.19 7.21 12.67
C ARG A 569 12.12 5.69 12.79
N ALA A 570 10.97 5.10 12.46
CA ALA A 570 10.83 3.65 12.46
C ALA A 570 11.82 3.04 11.44
N PHE A 571 12.55 1.99 11.81
CA PHE A 571 13.76 1.55 11.07
C PHE A 571 13.54 1.28 9.57
N TYR A 572 12.31 0.92 9.19
CA TYR A 572 11.90 0.61 7.82
C TYR A 572 11.48 1.84 7.00
N SER A 573 11.18 2.99 7.62
CA SER A 573 10.54 4.12 6.93
C SER A 573 11.47 4.74 5.90
N SER A 574 11.06 4.75 4.62
CA SER A 574 11.77 5.54 3.60
C SER A 574 11.66 7.05 3.90
N TYR A 575 12.69 7.79 3.52
CA TYR A 575 12.94 9.19 3.90
C TYR A 575 13.50 10.01 2.73
N GLY A 576 13.80 11.30 2.97
CA GLY A 576 14.44 12.17 1.98
C GLY A 576 13.50 12.80 0.97
N LYS A 577 13.98 12.97 -0.26
CA LYS A 577 13.30 13.82 -1.25
C LYS A 577 11.90 13.29 -1.55
N GLY A 578 10.90 14.16 -1.35
CA GLY A 578 9.49 13.85 -1.53
C GLY A 578 8.75 13.48 -0.25
N LEU A 579 9.40 13.41 0.92
CA LEU A 579 8.74 13.24 2.21
C LEU A 579 8.16 14.59 2.69
N ASP A 580 6.86 14.63 3.04
CA ASP A 580 6.22 15.86 3.54
C ASP A 580 6.18 15.94 5.07
N VAL A 581 5.79 14.86 5.73
CA VAL A 581 5.54 14.77 7.18
C VAL A 581 5.74 13.34 7.69
N VAL A 582 5.79 13.17 9.02
CA VAL A 582 5.68 11.86 9.65
C VAL A 582 4.49 11.75 10.60
N ALA A 583 4.03 10.53 10.79
CA ALA A 583 3.04 10.15 11.80
C ALA A 583 3.42 8.81 12.45
N PRO A 584 2.86 8.46 13.62
CA PRO A 584 3.11 7.17 14.27
C PRO A 584 2.82 5.99 13.34
N GLY A 585 3.85 5.22 13.00
CA GLY A 585 3.74 4.01 12.18
C GLY A 585 4.07 2.73 12.94
N GLY A 586 4.61 2.85 14.15
CA GLY A 586 4.89 1.76 15.06
C GLY A 586 6.18 0.98 14.76
N ASP A 587 6.68 0.29 15.78
CA ASP A 587 7.87 -0.53 15.70
C ASP A 587 7.85 -1.64 16.77
N LEU A 588 7.56 -2.86 16.33
CA LEU A 588 7.45 -4.06 17.15
C LEU A 588 8.81 -4.63 17.60
N SER A 589 9.91 -4.10 17.04
CA SER A 589 11.29 -4.53 17.35
C SER A 589 11.93 -3.74 18.50
N THR A 590 11.27 -2.67 18.95
CA THR A 590 11.72 -1.86 20.08
C THR A 590 11.61 -2.58 21.42
N THR A 591 12.18 -2.00 22.48
CA THR A 591 12.05 -2.50 23.86
C THR A 591 10.61 -2.59 24.38
N ALA A 592 9.65 -1.90 23.73
CA ALA A 592 8.21 -2.04 24.01
C ALA A 592 7.57 -3.31 23.41
N GLY A 593 8.27 -4.00 22.50
CA GLY A 593 7.76 -5.16 21.77
C GLY A 593 6.43 -4.86 21.08
N TRP A 594 5.44 -5.73 21.28
CA TRP A 594 4.09 -5.57 20.71
C TRP A 594 3.44 -4.21 20.98
N LEU A 595 3.74 -3.59 22.13
CA LEU A 595 3.17 -2.29 22.53
C LEU A 595 3.74 -1.11 21.73
N GLY A 596 4.87 -1.31 21.04
CA GLY A 596 5.41 -0.35 20.08
C GLY A 596 4.64 -0.30 18.75
N GLY A 597 3.73 -1.25 18.49
CA GLY A 597 2.90 -1.28 17.29
C GLY A 597 1.69 -0.35 17.34
N ILE A 598 1.04 -0.16 16.19
CA ILE A 598 -0.24 0.54 16.05
C ILE A 598 -1.38 -0.49 16.22
N PRO A 599 -2.19 -0.42 17.29
CA PRO A 599 -3.35 -1.29 17.47
C PRO A 599 -4.54 -0.79 16.64
N THR A 600 -5.15 -1.68 15.86
CA THR A 600 -6.28 -1.39 14.96
C THR A 600 -7.19 -2.61 14.74
N THR A 601 -8.30 -2.45 14.01
CA THR A 601 -9.27 -3.50 13.61
C THR A 601 -8.67 -4.54 12.65
N GLY A 602 -9.17 -5.78 12.63
CA GLY A 602 -8.70 -6.84 11.73
C GLY A 602 -9.84 -7.71 11.17
N GLY A 603 -9.48 -8.72 10.37
CA GLY A 603 -10.45 -9.51 9.60
C GLY A 603 -10.58 -11.00 9.95
N THR A 604 -9.60 -11.61 10.64
CA THR A 604 -9.60 -13.07 10.87
C THR A 604 -10.64 -13.56 11.89
N TRP A 605 -11.40 -12.66 12.50
CA TRP A 605 -12.33 -12.96 13.58
C TRP A 605 -13.65 -13.63 13.16
N MET A 606 -13.98 -13.59 11.86
CA MET A 606 -15.23 -14.12 11.33
C MET A 606 -15.37 -15.61 11.63
N ASP A 607 -16.53 -16.06 12.11
CA ASP A 607 -16.71 -17.46 12.54
C ASP A 607 -16.52 -18.48 11.40
N THR A 608 -16.66 -18.06 10.14
CA THR A 608 -16.37 -18.86 8.95
C THR A 608 -14.90 -19.26 8.82
N PHE A 609 -13.95 -18.42 9.29
CA PHE A 609 -12.52 -18.77 9.38
C PHE A 609 -12.27 -19.87 10.41
N TRP A 610 -12.99 -19.84 11.54
CA TRP A 610 -12.77 -20.74 12.67
C TRP A 610 -13.64 -22.01 12.61
N GLN A 611 -14.53 -22.13 11.63
CA GLN A 611 -15.39 -23.30 11.44
C GLN A 611 -14.56 -24.59 11.32
N GLY A 612 -14.66 -25.46 12.31
CA GLY A 612 -13.90 -26.72 12.37
C GLY A 612 -12.47 -26.57 12.92
N LEU A 613 -12.17 -25.48 13.63
CA LEU A 613 -10.94 -25.26 14.38
C LEU A 613 -11.28 -24.72 15.78
N ALA A 614 -10.69 -25.30 16.83
CA ALA A 614 -10.87 -24.78 18.19
C ALA A 614 -10.11 -23.46 18.37
N PHE A 615 -10.69 -22.49 19.10
CA PHE A 615 -9.98 -21.26 19.42
C PHE A 615 -8.72 -21.55 20.26
N PRO A 616 -7.55 -20.98 19.90
CA PRO A 616 -6.32 -21.15 20.66
C PRO A 616 -6.42 -20.46 22.03
N ASN A 617 -5.73 -21.01 23.02
CA ASN A 617 -5.70 -20.48 24.40
C ASN A 617 -4.60 -19.42 24.62
N SER A 618 -3.94 -18.99 23.55
CA SER A 618 -2.88 -17.98 23.57
C SER A 618 -2.83 -17.20 22.25
N ARG A 619 -2.12 -16.06 22.24
CA ARG A 619 -1.91 -15.26 21.03
C ARG A 619 -1.11 -16.05 20.00
N TRP A 620 -1.56 -16.04 18.74
CA TRP A 620 -1.03 -16.88 17.66
C TRP A 620 -0.28 -16.12 16.56
N ALA A 621 -0.40 -14.79 16.55
CA ALA A 621 0.31 -13.81 15.72
C ALA A 621 0.32 -12.45 16.48
N THR A 622 0.48 -11.32 15.77
CA THR A 622 0.56 -9.94 16.31
C THR A 622 -0.78 -9.40 16.87
N ILE A 623 -1.71 -10.28 17.23
CA ILE A 623 -3.10 -9.97 17.59
C ILE A 623 -3.25 -9.40 19.00
N VAL A 624 -4.24 -8.52 19.20
CA VAL A 624 -4.63 -8.04 20.53
C VAL A 624 -5.49 -9.10 21.23
N ASP A 625 -6.50 -9.64 20.54
CA ASP A 625 -7.44 -10.68 21.02
C ASP A 625 -7.22 -12.04 20.35
N TYR A 626 -7.85 -13.10 20.87
CA TYR A 626 -7.64 -14.49 20.42
C TYR A 626 -8.26 -14.85 19.05
N LYS A 627 -9.24 -14.08 18.55
CA LYS A 627 -9.84 -14.28 17.21
C LYS A 627 -9.11 -13.47 16.12
N GLY A 628 -8.31 -12.47 16.51
CA GLY A 628 -7.74 -11.48 15.59
C GLY A 628 -8.81 -10.50 15.08
N LYS A 629 -9.73 -10.08 15.96
CA LYS A 629 -10.61 -8.93 15.73
C LYS A 629 -9.79 -7.63 15.72
N TYR A 630 -8.68 -7.60 16.43
CA TYR A 630 -7.75 -6.48 16.52
C TYR A 630 -6.30 -6.95 16.44
N TRP A 631 -5.44 -6.12 15.83
CA TRP A 631 -4.04 -6.43 15.53
C TRP A 631 -3.11 -5.28 15.92
N TRP A 632 -1.93 -5.61 16.45
CA TRP A 632 -0.79 -4.72 16.54
C TRP A 632 -0.01 -4.76 15.23
N MET A 633 0.17 -3.62 14.59
CA MET A 633 0.81 -3.52 13.28
C MET A 633 1.99 -2.54 13.29
N GLN A 634 2.83 -2.60 12.27
CA GLN A 634 3.79 -1.54 11.96
C GLN A 634 3.87 -1.29 10.45
N GLY A 635 4.26 -0.08 10.07
CA GLY A 635 4.47 0.32 8.67
C GLY A 635 4.11 1.78 8.42
N THR A 636 4.70 2.39 7.38
CA THR A 636 4.25 3.70 6.85
C THR A 636 2.79 3.68 6.39
N SER A 637 2.28 2.48 6.08
CA SER A 637 0.87 2.15 5.85
C SER A 637 -0.08 2.42 7.02
N PHE A 638 0.45 2.63 8.24
CA PHE A 638 -0.32 3.01 9.43
C PHE A 638 -0.16 4.50 9.80
N SER A 639 0.96 5.11 9.40
CA SER A 639 1.16 6.57 9.43
C SER A 639 0.25 7.30 8.43
N SER A 640 0.19 6.82 7.17
CA SER A 640 -0.63 7.39 6.09
C SER A 640 -2.13 7.56 6.47
N PRO A 641 -2.85 6.52 6.96
CA PRO A 641 -4.27 6.66 7.29
C PRO A 641 -4.48 7.53 8.53
N ALA A 642 -3.49 7.59 9.43
CA ALA A 642 -3.56 8.48 10.57
C ALA A 642 -3.49 9.96 10.12
N VAL A 643 -2.61 10.29 9.17
CA VAL A 643 -2.60 11.60 8.49
C VAL A 643 -3.89 11.85 7.72
N ALA A 644 -4.40 10.88 6.95
CA ALA A 644 -5.68 11.01 6.24
C ALA A 644 -6.85 11.30 7.21
N GLY A 645 -6.84 10.68 8.38
CA GLY A 645 -7.75 10.98 9.48
C GLY A 645 -7.59 12.42 10.02
N VAL A 646 -6.36 12.90 10.24
CA VAL A 646 -6.13 14.30 10.65
C VAL A 646 -6.61 15.29 9.59
N VAL A 647 -6.37 15.03 8.30
CA VAL A 647 -6.92 15.83 7.20
C VAL A 647 -8.44 15.79 7.18
N ALA A 648 -9.07 14.68 7.58
CA ALA A 648 -10.52 14.60 7.74
C ALA A 648 -11.03 15.40 8.97
N LEU A 649 -10.30 15.42 10.09
CA LEU A 649 -10.60 16.31 11.22
C LEU A 649 -10.56 17.79 10.79
N MET A 650 -9.54 18.17 10.02
CA MET A 650 -9.37 19.52 9.47
C MET A 650 -10.53 19.90 8.54
N LYS A 651 -10.81 19.08 7.52
CA LYS A 651 -11.91 19.30 6.57
C LYS A 651 -13.29 19.34 7.22
N GLY A 652 -13.50 18.59 8.30
CA GLY A 652 -14.75 18.63 9.08
C GLY A 652 -15.04 20.01 9.66
N GLU A 653 -14.00 20.82 9.93
CA GLU A 653 -14.14 22.17 10.48
C GLU A 653 -14.17 23.28 9.43
N ASP A 654 -13.62 23.08 8.21
CA ASP A 654 -13.85 23.99 7.06
C ASP A 654 -15.25 23.79 6.45
N LYS A 655 -16.27 24.11 7.24
CA LYS A 655 -17.70 24.02 6.86
C LYS A 655 -18.07 24.90 5.67
N THR A 656 -17.24 25.88 5.34
CA THR A 656 -17.42 26.75 4.18
C THR A 656 -16.72 26.23 2.92
N GLY A 657 -15.85 25.22 3.04
CA GLY A 657 -14.99 24.77 1.96
C GLY A 657 -14.17 25.91 1.38
N LYS A 658 -13.63 26.81 2.21
CA LYS A 658 -12.81 27.94 1.75
C LYS A 658 -11.39 27.52 1.40
N LEU A 659 -10.85 26.54 2.12
CA LEU A 659 -9.46 26.13 1.97
C LEU A 659 -9.29 25.24 0.73
N SER A 660 -8.28 25.55 -0.06
CA SER A 660 -7.78 24.68 -1.12
C SER A 660 -7.02 23.47 -0.54
N ARG A 661 -6.74 22.46 -1.38
CA ARG A 661 -5.82 21.38 -1.02
C ARG A 661 -4.48 21.92 -0.49
N VAL A 662 -3.94 22.97 -1.11
CA VAL A 662 -2.61 23.50 -0.80
C VAL A 662 -2.60 24.13 0.58
N GLU A 663 -3.58 25.00 0.88
CA GLU A 663 -3.69 25.63 2.22
C GLU A 663 -3.91 24.60 3.33
N LEU A 664 -4.69 23.53 3.10
CA LEU A 664 -4.84 22.43 4.06
C LEU A 664 -3.51 21.71 4.31
N ILE A 665 -2.72 21.44 3.26
CA ILE A 665 -1.39 20.80 3.40
C ILE A 665 -0.41 21.75 4.10
N ASP A 666 -0.42 23.04 3.78
CA ASP A 666 0.46 24.04 4.40
C ASP A 666 0.13 24.24 5.89
N ILE A 667 -1.15 24.22 6.29
CA ILE A 667 -1.57 24.21 7.70
C ILE A 667 -1.05 22.94 8.39
N LEU A 668 -1.21 21.77 7.78
CA LEU A 668 -0.74 20.50 8.35
C LEU A 668 0.78 20.50 8.55
N LYS A 669 1.55 20.99 7.57
CA LYS A 669 3.02 21.05 7.60
C LYS A 669 3.55 22.13 8.55
N SER A 670 2.91 23.29 8.63
CA SER A 670 3.30 24.38 9.55
C SER A 670 2.89 24.15 11.01
N THR A 671 1.98 23.22 11.27
CA THR A 671 1.61 22.79 12.64
C THR A 671 2.28 21.48 13.07
N ALA A 672 3.04 20.83 12.18
CA ALA A 672 3.93 19.73 12.53
C ALA A 672 5.13 20.23 13.37
N SER A 673 5.76 19.32 14.12
CA SER A 673 6.86 19.67 15.02
C SER A 673 7.96 18.61 15.02
N TYR A 674 9.20 19.05 15.28
CA TYR A 674 10.32 18.17 15.64
C TYR A 674 10.59 18.12 17.15
N GLU A 675 9.69 18.70 17.96
CA GLU A 675 9.56 18.38 19.39
C GLU A 675 9.36 16.86 19.51
N ASP A 676 10.06 16.24 20.47
CA ASP A 676 9.97 14.80 20.74
C ASP A 676 10.39 13.86 19.58
N LEU A 677 11.06 14.38 18.53
CA LEU A 677 11.67 13.59 17.45
C LEU A 677 13.21 13.57 17.54
N ASN A 678 13.78 12.36 17.43
CA ASN A 678 15.21 12.08 17.58
C ASN A 678 15.85 11.71 16.23
N VAL A 679 17.01 12.28 15.89
CA VAL A 679 17.87 11.79 14.81
C VAL A 679 18.98 10.96 15.44
N THR A 680 19.04 9.67 15.14
CA THR A 680 20.01 8.73 15.73
C THR A 680 21.45 9.04 15.29
N GLU A 681 22.45 8.55 16.03
CA GLU A 681 23.87 8.76 15.67
C GLU A 681 24.23 8.20 14.29
N GLU A 682 23.62 7.07 13.90
CA GLU A 682 23.79 6.46 12.57
C GLU A 682 23.20 7.36 11.47
N GLU A 683 22.01 7.92 11.70
CA GLU A 683 21.36 8.85 10.77
C GLU A 683 22.11 10.18 10.66
N GLN A 684 22.64 10.71 11.76
CA GLN A 684 23.51 11.90 11.72
C GLN A 684 24.79 11.62 10.93
N LYS A 685 25.37 10.41 11.05
CA LYS A 685 26.54 10.00 10.26
C LYS A 685 26.19 9.92 8.78
N LEU A 686 25.07 9.29 8.44
CA LEU A 686 24.58 9.19 7.06
C LEU A 686 24.29 10.56 6.45
N TYR A 687 23.63 11.46 7.19
CA TYR A 687 23.39 12.84 6.77
C TYR A 687 24.70 13.57 6.45
N ARG A 688 25.71 13.49 7.34
CA ARG A 688 27.04 14.08 7.08
C ARG A 688 27.68 13.55 5.80
N THR A 689 27.58 12.24 5.53
CA THR A 689 28.06 11.64 4.28
C THR A 689 27.32 12.20 3.06
N LEU A 690 25.97 12.17 3.06
CA LEU A 690 25.15 12.63 1.93
C LEU A 690 25.35 14.12 1.61
N VAL A 691 25.57 14.95 2.63
CA VAL A 691 25.93 16.37 2.47
C VAL A 691 27.34 16.50 1.88
N SER A 692 28.34 15.75 2.40
CA SER A 692 29.72 15.81 1.89
C SER A 692 29.88 15.34 0.45
N GLU A 693 29.01 14.42 -0.01
CA GLU A 693 28.96 13.92 -1.38
C GLU A 693 28.14 14.82 -2.32
N GLY A 694 27.50 15.87 -1.79
CA GLY A 694 26.61 16.76 -2.55
C GLY A 694 25.30 16.10 -3.01
N ALA A 695 24.93 14.95 -2.43
CA ALA A 695 23.68 14.26 -2.72
C ALA A 695 22.45 15.02 -2.16
N ILE A 696 22.67 15.82 -1.11
CA ILE A 696 21.65 16.66 -0.45
C ILE A 696 22.18 18.10 -0.33
N PRO A 697 21.38 19.14 -0.61
CA PRO A 697 21.80 20.53 -0.42
C PRO A 697 22.04 20.89 1.06
N ASN A 698 23.06 21.72 1.33
CA ASN A 698 23.39 22.24 2.67
C ASN A 698 22.22 23.00 3.36
N SER A 699 21.17 23.36 2.63
CA SER A 699 19.97 24.03 3.17
C SER A 699 18.93 23.07 3.76
N VAL A 700 19.08 21.75 3.57
CA VAL A 700 18.22 20.71 4.14
C VAL A 700 18.86 20.21 5.42
N THR A 701 18.16 20.32 6.55
CA THR A 701 18.63 19.77 7.84
C THR A 701 18.47 18.24 7.90
N ASP A 702 19.16 17.62 8.86
CA ASP A 702 18.97 16.20 9.19
C ASP A 702 17.51 15.89 9.58
N LYS A 703 16.89 16.74 10.40
CA LYS A 703 15.47 16.63 10.76
C LYS A 703 14.54 16.73 9.54
N GLN A 704 14.85 17.60 8.57
CA GLN A 704 14.08 17.68 7.32
C GLN A 704 14.28 16.44 6.43
N LEU A 705 15.51 15.92 6.35
CA LEU A 705 15.83 14.69 5.62
C LEU A 705 15.03 13.49 6.14
N PHE A 706 15.01 13.27 7.46
CA PHE A 706 14.41 12.06 8.05
C PHE A 706 12.91 12.20 8.40
N PHE A 707 12.41 13.40 8.63
CA PHE A 707 11.04 13.63 9.13
C PHE A 707 10.18 14.60 8.31
N GLY A 708 10.67 15.11 7.17
CA GLY A 708 9.94 16.11 6.39
C GLY A 708 9.72 17.38 7.22
N SER A 709 8.47 17.79 7.41
CA SER A 709 8.09 18.93 8.26
C SER A 709 7.98 18.58 9.75
N GLY A 710 8.15 17.30 10.11
CA GLY A 710 8.04 16.80 11.48
C GLY A 710 6.80 15.93 11.73
N LEU A 711 6.55 15.65 13.01
CA LEU A 711 5.39 14.91 13.50
C LEU A 711 4.15 15.80 13.46
N ILE A 712 3.12 15.36 12.75
CA ILE A 712 1.85 16.12 12.66
C ILE A 712 1.08 16.16 13.98
N ASN A 713 0.46 17.32 14.25
CA ASN A 713 -0.28 17.59 15.48
C ASN A 713 -1.75 17.90 15.14
N ALA A 714 -2.66 16.96 15.43
CA ALA A 714 -4.05 17.06 15.04
C ALA A 714 -4.78 18.24 15.69
N ASP A 715 -4.51 18.51 16.97
CA ASP A 715 -5.14 19.61 17.71
C ASP A 715 -4.69 20.97 17.18
N ALA A 716 -3.40 21.14 16.91
CA ALA A 716 -2.87 22.36 16.32
C ALA A 716 -3.42 22.61 14.91
N ALA A 717 -3.45 21.58 14.05
CA ALA A 717 -3.97 21.67 12.69
C ALA A 717 -5.48 22.01 12.66
N VAL A 718 -6.29 21.34 13.49
CA VAL A 718 -7.73 21.62 13.66
C VAL A 718 -7.96 23.05 14.13
N ARG A 719 -7.21 23.55 15.12
CA ARG A 719 -7.35 24.92 15.61
C ARG A 719 -6.92 25.96 14.59
N ALA A 720 -5.94 25.65 13.73
CA ALA A 720 -5.49 26.54 12.67
C ALA A 720 -6.54 26.70 11.56
N VAL A 721 -7.25 25.63 11.18
CA VAL A 721 -8.37 25.71 10.20
C VAL A 721 -9.57 26.53 10.70
N LYS A 722 -9.73 26.68 12.02
CA LYS A 722 -10.86 27.40 12.65
C LYS A 722 -10.60 28.89 12.88
N LYS A 723 -9.40 29.38 12.59
CA LYS A 723 -9.02 30.80 12.68
C LYS A 723 -9.26 31.52 11.35
#